data_AF-A0A091DR46-F1
#
_entry.id   AF-A0A091DR46-F1
#
_cell.length_a   1.000
_cell.length_b   1.000
_cell.length_c   1.000
_cell.angle_alpha   90.00
_cell.angle_beta   90.00
_cell.angle_gamma   90.00
#
_symmetry.space_group_name_H-M   'P 1'
#
loop_
_entity.id
_entity.type
_entity.pdbx_description
1 polymer ?
#
loop_
_entity_poly.entity_id
_entity_poly.type
_entity_poly.pdbx_seq_one_letter_code
_entity_poly.pdbx_strand_id
1 'polypeptide(L)'
;MAFPHRPDAPELPDFSMLKRLARDQLIYLLEQLPGKKDLFIEPDLMSPLDRIANVSILKQHEVDKLYKVENKPVLSSNEQLCFLVRPRIKNMHYIANLVNADKVAGRTRKYKVIFSPQKFYACEMVLEEEGIYGDVSCDEWAFSLLPLDVDLLSMELPEFFRDYFLEGDQRWINTVAQALHLLSTLYGSFPNSYGIGRCAKMSYELWRNVEEEEENETKSRRPEIGHIFLLDRDMDFVTALCSQVVYEGLVDDTFRIKCGSVDFGPEVTSSDKSLKVLLNADDKVFGEIRNEHFSNVFGFLSQKARNLQAQYDRRRGMDIKQMKNFVSQELKGLKQEHRLLSLHIGACESIMKKKTKQDFQELIKTEHALLEGFNIRESTSYIEEHIDRQVSPIESLRLMCLLSITENGLISKDYRSLKTQYLQSYGPEHLLTFSNLRRAGLLTEQAPGDTLTAVESKVSKLVTDKAAGKITDAFSSLAKRSNFRAISKKLNLIPRVDGEYDLKVPRDMAYVFSGAYVPLSCRLIEQVLERRSWQGLEEVVRLLNCSECSFADMTKEDRASSESLRLILVVFLGGCTFSEISALRFLGREKGYRFIFLTTAVTNSARLMEAMSESAFSGGGYALARVEELGGLDFRLPGASAMRRSEVLAEESIVCLQKALNHLREIWELIGIPEDQRLQRTEVVKKHIKDLLDMMIAEEESLKERLIKSISICQKELNTLCSELHVEPFQEEGETTILQLEKDLRTQVELMRKQKKERKQELKLLQEQDRELCEVLCMPHYDIDSTCVPSLDELNQFRQHLATLKEKKASRREEFVTIKRQIILCMEELDHTPDTSFERDVVCEDEDAFCLSLENITTLQKLLRQLEMRKSQNEAVCEGLRAQIRELWDRLQIPEEEREAVAMSMTGSNAKVRKALQLEADRLEELKMQNMKKVIEAIRVELAQYWDRCFYSQEQRQAFAPYFAEDYTESLLQLHDAEIVQLKNYYEVHKELFEGVQKWEENWRLFLEFERKASDPSRFTNRGGNLLKEEKQRAKLQKTLPKLEEELKTRIEMWEQEQSTAFLVNGQKFMEYVTEQWEAHRLERERAKQERQLKNKKQTETEILYGSAPRTPSKRRVLAPSTPGKVRKLNTTTTSNTAANSSFRPAFGGTVYHSPMSRLPPSGSKPVVTSTCSGKKTPRANRLGANKENLELSGSFLSGGYPGSAPLQRNFSINSVASTYSEFARELSKASKSDATSRILNSTNIQS
;
A
#
# COMPACT_ATOMS: atom_id res chain seq x y z
N MET A 1 -32.64 -9.25 -17.19
CA MET A 1 -32.44 -10.61 -17.77
C MET A 1 -31.19 -11.16 -17.12
N ALA A 2 -31.09 -12.47 -16.89
CA ALA A 2 -29.82 -13.04 -16.41
C ALA A 2 -28.75 -12.88 -17.50
N PHE A 3 -27.72 -12.07 -17.23
CA PHE A 3 -26.51 -12.08 -18.03
C PHE A 3 -25.68 -13.29 -17.56
N PRO A 4 -25.40 -14.28 -18.43
CA PRO A 4 -24.66 -15.46 -18.01
C PRO A 4 -23.25 -15.08 -17.54
N HIS A 5 -22.70 -15.85 -16.59
CA HIS A 5 -21.30 -15.70 -16.19
C HIS A 5 -20.38 -15.69 -17.42
N ARG A 6 -19.44 -14.74 -17.46
CA ARG A 6 -18.36 -14.73 -18.45
C ARG A 6 -17.67 -16.09 -18.44
N PRO A 7 -17.57 -16.81 -19.58
CA PRO A 7 -16.91 -18.12 -19.64
C PRO A 7 -15.46 -18.08 -19.18
N ASP A 8 -14.81 -16.93 -19.32
CA ASP A 8 -13.38 -16.73 -19.04
C ASP A 8 -13.07 -16.44 -17.56
N ALA A 9 -14.08 -16.41 -16.67
CA ALA A 9 -13.89 -16.11 -15.25
C ALA A 9 -13.31 -17.32 -14.48
N PRO A 10 -12.28 -17.13 -13.62
CA PRO A 10 -11.59 -18.25 -12.96
C PRO A 10 -12.51 -19.04 -12.03
N GLU A 11 -12.26 -20.34 -11.87
CA GLU A 11 -13.00 -21.19 -10.93
C GLU A 11 -12.75 -20.79 -9.46
N LEU A 12 -13.70 -21.08 -8.55
CA LEU A 12 -13.55 -20.78 -7.12
C LEU A 12 -12.91 -21.98 -6.40
N PRO A 13 -12.01 -21.77 -5.42
CA PRO A 13 -11.48 -22.84 -4.58
C PRO A 13 -12.58 -23.61 -3.82
N ASP A 14 -12.37 -24.91 -3.57
CA ASP A 14 -13.34 -25.70 -2.79
C ASP A 14 -13.18 -25.46 -1.28
N PHE A 15 -14.11 -24.67 -0.72
CA PHE A 15 -14.21 -24.42 0.71
C PHE A 15 -14.90 -25.55 1.51
N SER A 16 -15.28 -26.67 0.91
CA SER A 16 -15.85 -27.83 1.63
C SER A 16 -14.88 -28.39 2.68
N MET A 17 -13.57 -28.30 2.43
CA MET A 17 -12.52 -28.80 3.32
C MET A 17 -12.52 -28.09 4.68
N LEU A 18 -12.85 -26.79 4.75
CA LEU A 18 -12.98 -26.05 6.00
C LEU A 18 -14.06 -26.64 6.91
N LYS A 19 -15.24 -26.97 6.35
CA LYS A 19 -16.33 -27.61 7.09
C LYS A 19 -15.95 -29.01 7.60
N ARG A 20 -15.18 -29.76 6.80
CA ARG A 20 -14.67 -31.07 7.21
C ARG A 20 -13.69 -30.95 8.38
N LEU A 21 -12.67 -30.09 8.27
CA LEU A 21 -11.68 -29.88 9.33
C LEU A 21 -12.33 -29.45 10.64
N ALA A 22 -13.23 -28.45 10.59
CA ALA A 22 -13.97 -28.00 11.77
C ALA A 22 -14.82 -29.12 12.40
N ARG A 23 -15.57 -29.89 11.60
CA ARG A 23 -16.38 -31.01 12.08
C ARG A 23 -15.52 -32.10 12.72
N ASP A 24 -14.44 -32.48 12.06
CA ASP A 24 -13.62 -33.63 12.46
C ASP A 24 -12.81 -33.29 13.72
N GLN A 25 -12.39 -32.02 13.90
CA GLN A 25 -11.85 -31.50 15.17
C GLN A 25 -12.90 -31.53 16.29
N LEU A 26 -14.16 -31.11 16.03
CA LEU A 26 -15.22 -31.15 17.04
C LEU A 26 -15.53 -32.58 17.49
N ILE A 27 -15.55 -33.53 16.55
CA ILE A 27 -15.75 -34.95 16.82
C ILE A 27 -14.64 -35.45 17.76
N TYR A 28 -13.37 -35.19 17.43
CA TYR A 28 -12.24 -35.55 18.28
C TYR A 28 -12.36 -35.00 19.71
N LEU A 29 -12.75 -33.73 19.87
CA LEU A 29 -12.94 -33.11 21.18
C LEU A 29 -14.11 -33.72 21.99
N LEU A 30 -15.16 -34.20 21.31
CA LEU A 30 -16.29 -34.91 21.93
C LEU A 30 -15.93 -36.37 22.29
N GLU A 31 -15.03 -37.01 21.53
CA GLU A 31 -14.57 -38.39 21.77
C GLU A 31 -13.52 -38.49 22.88
N GLN A 32 -12.74 -37.44 23.12
CA GLN A 32 -11.90 -37.29 24.33
C GLN A 32 -12.68 -37.39 25.66
N LEU A 33 -14.02 -37.23 25.63
CA LEU A 33 -14.92 -37.45 26.75
C LEU A 33 -15.79 -38.69 26.46
N PRO A 34 -15.27 -39.92 26.66
CA PRO A 34 -15.93 -41.16 26.20
C PRO A 34 -17.09 -41.58 27.12
N GLY A 35 -18.13 -42.14 26.50
CA GLY A 35 -19.41 -42.46 27.13
C GLY A 35 -20.49 -41.44 26.78
N LYS A 36 -21.72 -41.67 27.27
CA LYS A 36 -22.85 -40.74 27.06
C LYS A 36 -22.58 -39.39 27.72
N LYS A 37 -22.80 -38.31 26.97
CA LYS A 37 -22.68 -36.92 27.44
C LYS A 37 -23.89 -36.07 27.05
N ASP A 38 -24.17 -35.03 27.83
CA ASP A 38 -25.13 -33.98 27.48
C ASP A 38 -24.36 -32.74 27.02
N LEU A 39 -24.73 -32.18 25.86
CA LEU A 39 -24.03 -31.04 25.25
C LEU A 39 -24.83 -29.75 25.39
N PHE A 40 -24.29 -28.81 26.15
CA PHE A 40 -24.80 -27.45 26.35
C PHE A 40 -24.14 -26.51 25.34
N ILE A 41 -24.92 -25.72 24.61
CA ILE A 41 -24.44 -24.88 23.51
C ILE A 41 -24.86 -23.42 23.74
N GLU A 42 -23.95 -22.47 23.56
CA GLU A 42 -24.30 -21.05 23.61
C GLU A 42 -25.20 -20.64 22.43
N PRO A 43 -26.23 -19.78 22.60
CA PRO A 43 -27.22 -19.48 21.55
C PRO A 43 -26.65 -18.94 20.23
N ASP A 44 -25.46 -18.31 20.30
CA ASP A 44 -24.76 -17.79 19.13
C ASP A 44 -24.11 -18.92 18.32
N LEU A 45 -23.61 -19.97 18.98
CA LEU A 45 -22.94 -21.13 18.36
C LEU A 45 -23.92 -22.19 17.83
N MET A 46 -25.20 -22.17 18.22
CA MET A 46 -26.20 -23.14 17.73
C MET A 46 -26.36 -23.12 16.20
N SER A 47 -26.40 -21.93 15.59
CA SER A 47 -26.62 -21.78 14.14
C SER A 47 -25.36 -22.09 13.29
N PRO A 48 -24.13 -21.70 13.71
CA PRO A 48 -22.90 -22.18 13.11
C PRO A 48 -22.71 -23.70 13.24
N LEU A 49 -23.05 -24.29 14.40
CA LEU A 49 -22.92 -25.74 14.63
C LEU A 49 -23.80 -26.56 13.68
N ASP A 50 -25.06 -26.14 13.46
CA ASP A 50 -26.00 -26.79 12.53
C ASP A 50 -25.47 -26.84 11.08
N ARG A 51 -24.55 -25.93 10.71
CA ARG A 51 -23.87 -25.89 9.41
C ARG A 51 -22.65 -26.83 9.30
N ILE A 52 -22.21 -27.45 10.42
CA ILE A 52 -20.99 -28.26 10.54
C ILE A 52 -21.30 -29.69 11.02
N ALA A 53 -22.01 -29.83 12.14
CA ALA A 53 -22.37 -31.09 12.77
C ALA A 53 -23.83 -31.03 13.24
N ASN A 54 -24.73 -31.59 12.43
CA ASN A 54 -26.15 -31.65 12.77
C ASN A 54 -26.43 -32.65 13.91
N VAL A 55 -27.66 -32.64 14.44
CA VAL A 55 -28.07 -33.47 15.59
C VAL A 55 -27.82 -34.97 15.37
N SER A 56 -27.94 -35.47 14.14
CA SER A 56 -27.65 -36.87 13.81
C SER A 56 -26.16 -37.23 13.89
N ILE A 57 -25.25 -36.30 13.53
CA ILE A 57 -23.80 -36.49 13.69
C ILE A 57 -23.44 -36.44 15.17
N LEU A 58 -23.92 -35.44 15.92
CA LEU A 58 -23.64 -35.31 17.35
C LEU A 58 -24.08 -36.57 18.14
N LYS A 59 -25.21 -37.18 17.76
CA LYS A 59 -25.71 -38.44 18.34
C LYS A 59 -24.88 -39.68 17.99
N GLN A 60 -24.06 -39.66 16.95
CA GLN A 60 -23.12 -40.75 16.64
C GLN A 60 -21.93 -40.75 17.61
N HIS A 61 -21.55 -39.59 18.14
CA HIS A 61 -20.42 -39.42 19.09
C HIS A 61 -20.91 -39.27 20.56
N GLU A 62 -21.95 -40.04 20.88
CA GLU A 62 -22.53 -40.25 22.22
C GLU A 62 -23.17 -39.02 22.92
N VAL A 63 -23.55 -37.98 22.17
CA VAL A 63 -24.37 -36.88 22.72
C VAL A 63 -25.83 -37.33 22.86
N ASP A 64 -26.34 -37.52 24.09
CA ASP A 64 -27.73 -37.97 24.32
C ASP A 64 -28.73 -36.82 24.12
N LYS A 65 -28.45 -35.69 24.77
CA LYS A 65 -29.29 -34.48 24.78
C LYS A 65 -28.51 -33.21 24.44
N LEU A 66 -29.23 -32.25 23.88
CA LEU A 66 -28.75 -30.92 23.54
C LEU A 66 -29.46 -29.89 24.40
N TYR A 67 -28.70 -29.05 25.07
CA TYR A 67 -29.18 -27.97 25.93
C TYR A 67 -28.68 -26.62 25.40
N LYS A 68 -29.44 -25.56 25.70
CA LYS A 68 -29.07 -24.18 25.39
C LYS A 68 -28.54 -23.53 26.68
N VAL A 69 -27.40 -22.84 26.61
CA VAL A 69 -26.89 -22.04 27.73
C VAL A 69 -27.78 -20.79 27.87
N GLU A 70 -28.44 -20.66 29.02
CA GLU A 70 -29.34 -19.57 29.38
C GLU A 70 -29.20 -19.25 30.88
N ASN A 71 -29.66 -18.08 31.33
CA ASN A 71 -29.50 -17.60 32.71
C ASN A 71 -30.13 -18.48 33.82
N LYS A 72 -30.84 -19.56 33.46
CA LYS A 72 -31.35 -20.57 34.41
C LYS A 72 -30.62 -21.91 34.17
N PRO A 73 -29.94 -22.49 35.17
CA PRO A 73 -29.28 -23.78 35.02
C PRO A 73 -30.32 -24.88 34.74
N VAL A 74 -30.07 -25.70 33.72
CA VAL A 74 -30.97 -26.80 33.34
C VAL A 74 -30.49 -28.10 33.98
N LEU A 75 -31.40 -28.81 34.66
CA LEU A 75 -31.10 -30.08 35.30
C LEU A 75 -30.90 -31.20 34.26
N SER A 76 -29.65 -31.43 33.88
CA SER A 76 -29.25 -32.68 33.22
C SER A 76 -29.35 -33.86 34.18
N SER A 77 -29.70 -35.03 33.64
CA SER A 77 -29.71 -36.32 34.35
C SER A 77 -28.43 -37.15 34.11
N ASN A 78 -27.47 -36.63 33.35
CA ASN A 78 -26.31 -37.38 32.85
C ASN A 78 -25.10 -37.22 33.79
N GLU A 79 -24.10 -38.09 33.65
CA GLU A 79 -22.85 -38.08 34.44
C GLU A 79 -21.75 -37.22 33.81
N GLN A 80 -21.87 -36.91 32.51
CA GLN A 80 -20.90 -36.15 31.73
C GLN A 80 -21.57 -34.96 31.06
N LEU A 81 -21.12 -33.74 31.38
CA LEU A 81 -21.65 -32.49 30.81
C LEU A 81 -20.55 -31.80 29.98
N CYS A 82 -20.86 -31.47 28.72
CA CYS A 82 -19.97 -30.77 27.81
C CYS A 82 -20.56 -29.40 27.46
N PHE A 83 -19.76 -28.34 27.50
CA PHE A 83 -20.18 -26.96 27.23
C PHE A 83 -19.44 -26.40 26.00
N LEU A 84 -20.17 -26.13 24.92
CA LEU A 84 -19.67 -25.47 23.72
C LEU A 84 -20.04 -23.98 23.77
N VAL A 85 -19.06 -23.12 24.03
CA VAL A 85 -19.28 -21.71 24.40
C VAL A 85 -18.26 -20.76 23.75
N ARG A 86 -18.63 -19.49 23.57
CA ARG A 86 -17.65 -18.42 23.36
C ARG A 86 -16.90 -18.17 24.69
N PRO A 87 -15.62 -17.74 24.66
CA PRO A 87 -14.84 -17.41 25.86
C PRO A 87 -15.30 -16.08 26.49
N ARG A 88 -16.49 -16.09 27.12
CA ARG A 88 -17.13 -14.94 27.76
C ARG A 88 -17.26 -15.21 29.27
N ILE A 89 -16.85 -14.27 30.12
CA ILE A 89 -16.85 -14.41 31.60
C ILE A 89 -18.21 -14.87 32.16
N LYS A 90 -19.33 -14.34 31.61
CA LYS A 90 -20.71 -14.76 31.96
C LYS A 90 -20.94 -16.28 31.87
N ASN A 91 -20.28 -16.95 30.91
CA ASN A 91 -20.41 -18.39 30.67
C ASN A 91 -19.64 -19.18 31.74
N MET A 92 -18.51 -18.65 32.22
CA MET A 92 -17.71 -19.29 33.26
C MET A 92 -18.46 -19.26 34.59
N HIS A 93 -19.04 -18.12 34.98
CA HIS A 93 -19.92 -18.05 36.16
C HIS A 93 -21.14 -18.98 36.04
N TYR A 94 -21.74 -19.14 34.85
CA TYR A 94 -22.84 -20.11 34.65
C TYR A 94 -22.39 -21.56 34.94
N ILE A 95 -21.22 -21.95 34.42
CA ILE A 95 -20.64 -23.28 34.62
C ILE A 95 -20.25 -23.47 36.09
N ALA A 96 -19.60 -22.48 36.71
CA ALA A 96 -19.27 -22.47 38.14
C ALA A 96 -20.50 -22.67 39.04
N ASN A 97 -21.58 -21.92 38.79
CA ASN A 97 -22.83 -22.08 39.54
C ASN A 97 -23.41 -23.51 39.40
N LEU A 98 -23.30 -24.14 38.23
CA LEU A 98 -23.77 -25.51 38.02
C LEU A 98 -22.87 -26.54 38.75
N VAL A 99 -21.55 -26.44 38.60
CA VAL A 99 -20.57 -27.34 39.24
C VAL A 99 -20.65 -27.22 40.76
N ASN A 100 -20.70 -25.99 41.30
CA ASN A 100 -20.81 -25.78 42.74
C ASN A 100 -22.19 -26.21 43.30
N ALA A 101 -23.28 -26.09 42.52
CA ALA A 101 -24.59 -26.67 42.91
C ALA A 101 -24.60 -28.21 42.89
N ASP A 102 -23.84 -28.85 42.00
CA ASP A 102 -23.64 -30.30 42.00
C ASP A 102 -22.77 -30.75 43.18
N LYS A 103 -21.66 -30.05 43.48
CA LYS A 103 -20.82 -30.27 44.68
C LYS A 103 -21.64 -30.18 45.97
N VAL A 104 -22.43 -29.12 46.15
CA VAL A 104 -23.31 -28.92 47.34
C VAL A 104 -24.36 -30.02 47.45
N ALA A 105 -24.83 -30.57 46.33
CA ALA A 105 -25.78 -31.68 46.31
C ALA A 105 -25.12 -33.07 46.37
N GLY A 106 -23.80 -33.16 46.59
CA GLY A 106 -23.06 -34.42 46.67
C GLY A 106 -22.97 -35.20 45.34
N ARG A 107 -23.19 -34.55 44.19
CA ARG A 107 -23.13 -35.17 42.86
C ARG A 107 -21.74 -35.03 42.28
N THR A 108 -21.09 -36.17 42.00
CA THR A 108 -19.82 -36.22 41.24
C THR A 108 -20.13 -36.44 39.76
N ARG A 109 -19.50 -35.65 38.88
CA ARG A 109 -19.69 -35.68 37.42
C ARG A 109 -18.38 -35.34 36.72
N LYS A 110 -18.33 -35.55 35.40
CA LYS A 110 -17.27 -35.00 34.54
C LYS A 110 -17.78 -33.76 33.81
N TYR A 111 -16.99 -32.70 33.82
CA TYR A 111 -17.29 -31.44 33.14
C TYR A 111 -16.21 -31.15 32.08
N LYS A 112 -16.64 -30.75 30.89
CA LYS A 112 -15.75 -30.31 29.80
C LYS A 112 -16.24 -29.01 29.19
N VAL A 113 -15.34 -28.06 29.00
CA VAL A 113 -15.58 -26.81 28.25
C VAL A 113 -14.80 -26.85 26.96
N ILE A 114 -15.50 -26.66 25.85
CA ILE A 114 -14.94 -26.47 24.52
C ILE A 114 -15.16 -25.00 24.17
N PHE A 115 -14.09 -24.22 24.23
CA PHE A 115 -14.11 -22.83 23.82
C PHE A 115 -14.04 -22.74 22.29
N SER A 116 -14.80 -21.81 21.70
CA SER A 116 -14.73 -21.51 20.27
C SER A 116 -14.68 -20.01 20.02
N PRO A 117 -13.75 -19.48 19.20
CA PRO A 117 -12.76 -20.19 18.39
C PRO A 117 -11.45 -20.48 19.15
N GLN A 118 -11.22 -19.82 20.28
CA GLN A 118 -10.05 -19.93 21.15
C GLN A 118 -10.51 -19.76 22.60
N LYS A 119 -9.71 -20.21 23.57
CA LYS A 119 -9.91 -19.90 25.00
C LYS A 119 -9.25 -18.56 25.34
N PHE A 120 -9.62 -18.00 26.48
CA PHE A 120 -8.91 -16.85 27.06
C PHE A 120 -8.48 -17.20 28.49
N TYR A 121 -7.26 -16.82 28.85
CA TYR A 121 -6.72 -17.03 30.19
C TYR A 121 -7.61 -16.39 31.28
N ALA A 122 -8.24 -15.25 30.99
CA ALA A 122 -9.23 -14.62 31.88
C ALA A 122 -10.47 -15.50 32.16
N CYS A 123 -10.82 -16.44 31.27
CA CYS A 123 -11.85 -17.44 31.56
C CYS A 123 -11.33 -18.55 32.48
N GLU A 124 -10.07 -18.97 32.31
CA GLU A 124 -9.42 -19.96 33.18
C GLU A 124 -9.26 -19.41 34.61
N MET A 125 -8.85 -18.14 34.76
CA MET A 125 -8.81 -17.44 36.06
C MET A 125 -10.16 -17.42 36.78
N VAL A 126 -11.28 -17.15 36.07
CA VAL A 126 -12.61 -17.15 36.71
C VAL A 126 -13.01 -18.55 37.20
N LEU A 127 -12.59 -19.62 36.50
CA LEU A 127 -12.81 -21.00 36.98
C LEU A 127 -11.93 -21.32 38.20
N GLU A 128 -10.75 -20.70 38.33
CA GLU A 128 -9.88 -20.82 39.50
C GLU A 128 -10.45 -20.05 40.71
N GLU A 129 -10.86 -18.79 40.53
CA GLU A 129 -11.49 -17.95 41.55
C GLU A 129 -12.80 -18.56 42.09
N GLU A 130 -13.61 -19.18 41.23
CA GLU A 130 -14.83 -19.91 41.61
C GLU A 130 -14.55 -21.29 42.23
N GLY A 131 -13.28 -21.70 42.36
CA GLY A 131 -12.86 -22.95 43.00
C GLY A 131 -13.26 -24.21 42.23
N ILE A 132 -13.32 -24.15 40.89
CA ILE A 132 -13.73 -25.27 40.02
C ILE A 132 -12.74 -25.63 38.90
N TYR A 133 -11.62 -24.92 38.72
CA TYR A 133 -10.65 -25.19 37.65
C TYR A 133 -10.16 -26.65 37.63
N GLY A 134 -9.93 -27.25 38.81
CA GLY A 134 -9.54 -28.65 38.94
C GLY A 134 -10.65 -29.69 38.67
N ASP A 135 -11.91 -29.27 38.59
CA ASP A 135 -13.07 -30.13 38.32
C ASP A 135 -13.46 -30.16 36.83
N VAL A 136 -12.89 -29.27 36.01
CA VAL A 136 -13.35 -28.98 34.65
C VAL A 136 -12.20 -29.09 33.65
N SER A 137 -12.37 -29.95 32.64
CA SER A 137 -11.45 -30.01 31.49
C SER A 137 -11.73 -28.88 30.48
N CYS A 138 -10.69 -28.20 30.00
CA CYS A 138 -10.82 -27.07 29.06
C CYS A 138 -10.04 -27.32 27.78
N ASP A 139 -10.72 -27.28 26.64
CA ASP A 139 -10.18 -27.48 25.29
C ASP A 139 -10.62 -26.36 24.33
N GLU A 140 -9.93 -26.24 23.19
CA GLU A 140 -10.23 -25.28 22.13
C GLU A 140 -10.73 -25.96 20.85
N TRP A 141 -11.80 -25.41 20.28
CA TRP A 141 -12.26 -25.72 18.94
C TRP A 141 -11.99 -24.53 18.02
N ALA A 142 -10.90 -24.65 17.23
CA ALA A 142 -10.30 -23.65 16.34
C ALA A 142 -11.16 -23.29 15.10
N PHE A 143 -12.47 -23.28 15.27
CA PHE A 143 -13.46 -22.98 14.24
C PHE A 143 -13.62 -21.47 14.05
N SER A 144 -12.71 -20.92 13.25
CA SER A 144 -12.69 -19.50 12.84
C SER A 144 -13.31 -19.24 11.46
N LEU A 145 -13.61 -20.27 10.66
CA LEU A 145 -14.06 -20.12 9.27
C LEU A 145 -15.27 -21.01 8.93
N LEU A 146 -16.42 -20.38 8.66
CA LEU A 146 -17.63 -21.02 8.17
C LEU A 146 -17.96 -20.55 6.74
N PRO A 147 -17.95 -21.45 5.74
CA PRO A 147 -18.47 -21.14 4.42
C PRO A 147 -20.01 -21.05 4.44
N LEU A 148 -20.50 -19.81 4.35
CA LEU A 148 -21.92 -19.44 4.28
C LEU A 148 -22.48 -19.73 2.88
N ASP A 149 -21.71 -19.46 1.84
CA ASP A 149 -22.00 -19.75 0.43
C ASP A 149 -20.71 -20.11 -0.34
N VAL A 150 -20.79 -20.31 -1.65
CA VAL A 150 -19.65 -20.65 -2.54
C VAL A 150 -18.54 -19.59 -2.56
N ASP A 151 -18.89 -18.32 -2.34
CA ASP A 151 -17.97 -17.17 -2.38
C ASP A 151 -17.93 -16.39 -1.05
N LEU A 152 -18.60 -16.86 0.01
CA LEU A 152 -18.73 -16.15 1.29
C LEU A 152 -18.33 -17.02 2.49
N LEU A 153 -17.26 -16.62 3.17
CA LEU A 153 -16.77 -17.13 4.44
C LEU A 153 -17.10 -16.13 5.57
N SER A 154 -17.42 -16.64 6.75
CA SER A 154 -17.67 -15.82 7.94
C SER A 154 -17.06 -16.47 9.19
N MET A 155 -16.58 -15.67 10.13
CA MET A 155 -16.14 -16.12 11.46
C MET A 155 -17.32 -16.28 12.44
N GLU A 156 -18.49 -15.74 12.09
CA GLU A 156 -19.69 -15.65 12.93
C GLU A 156 -19.39 -15.13 14.36
N LEU A 157 -18.56 -14.08 14.44
CA LEU A 157 -18.21 -13.33 15.66
C LEU A 157 -18.95 -11.99 15.68
N PRO A 158 -20.27 -11.95 16.00
CA PRO A 158 -21.02 -10.70 16.07
C PRO A 158 -20.49 -9.74 17.15
N GLU A 159 -19.82 -10.24 18.19
CA GLU A 159 -19.17 -9.40 19.21
C GLU A 159 -17.96 -8.63 18.69
N PHE A 160 -17.27 -9.11 17.64
CA PHE A 160 -15.99 -8.58 17.16
C PHE A 160 -16.04 -7.06 16.94
N PHE A 161 -17.11 -6.58 16.32
CA PHE A 161 -17.25 -5.16 16.00
C PHE A 161 -17.33 -4.30 17.25
N ARG A 162 -18.10 -4.73 18.26
CA ARG A 162 -18.22 -4.02 19.54
C ARG A 162 -16.90 -4.10 20.33
N ASP A 163 -16.38 -5.31 20.48
CA ASP A 163 -15.15 -5.58 21.24
C ASP A 163 -14.01 -4.72 20.71
N TYR A 164 -13.71 -4.76 19.40
CA TYR A 164 -12.58 -4.05 18.81
C TYR A 164 -12.85 -2.55 18.58
N PHE A 165 -13.90 -2.19 17.83
CA PHE A 165 -14.08 -0.80 17.35
C PHE A 165 -14.80 0.13 18.33
N LEU A 166 -15.43 -0.40 19.39
CA LEU A 166 -16.06 0.41 20.44
C LEU A 166 -15.35 0.27 21.79
N GLU A 167 -15.00 -0.95 22.21
CA GLU A 167 -14.38 -1.20 23.51
C GLU A 167 -12.84 -1.19 23.49
N GLY A 168 -12.22 -1.37 22.31
CA GLY A 168 -10.77 -1.34 22.13
C GLY A 168 -10.07 -2.68 22.42
N ASP A 169 -10.83 -3.77 22.55
CA ASP A 169 -10.34 -5.10 22.87
C ASP A 169 -9.75 -5.80 21.63
N GLN A 170 -8.44 -6.05 21.69
CA GLN A 170 -7.64 -6.57 20.58
C GLN A 170 -7.58 -8.11 20.56
N ARG A 171 -8.24 -8.81 21.49
CA ARG A 171 -8.16 -10.29 21.65
C ARG A 171 -8.47 -11.11 20.40
N TRP A 172 -9.24 -10.56 19.46
CA TRP A 172 -9.65 -11.25 18.24
C TRP A 172 -8.64 -11.16 17.09
N ILE A 173 -7.60 -10.34 17.19
CA ILE A 173 -6.54 -10.22 16.15
C ILE A 173 -5.89 -11.59 15.89
N ASN A 174 -5.62 -12.38 16.93
CA ASN A 174 -5.11 -13.75 16.77
C ASN A 174 -6.06 -14.65 15.97
N THR A 175 -7.38 -14.59 16.23
CA THR A 175 -8.35 -15.38 15.46
C THR A 175 -8.36 -15.01 13.98
N VAL A 176 -8.19 -13.72 13.65
CA VAL A 176 -8.09 -13.28 12.25
C VAL A 176 -6.80 -13.82 11.64
N ALA A 177 -5.65 -13.63 12.31
CA ALA A 177 -4.36 -14.11 11.81
C ALA A 177 -4.35 -15.63 11.57
N GLN A 178 -4.86 -16.41 12.52
CA GLN A 178 -5.00 -17.87 12.40
C GLN A 178 -5.99 -18.29 11.30
N ALA A 179 -7.04 -17.51 11.04
CA ALA A 179 -7.94 -17.75 9.91
C ALA A 179 -7.27 -17.47 8.55
N LEU A 180 -6.42 -16.44 8.46
CA LEU A 180 -5.64 -16.14 7.25
C LEU A 180 -4.57 -17.20 7.00
N HIS A 181 -3.84 -17.62 8.04
CA HIS A 181 -2.86 -18.71 8.00
C HIS A 181 -3.47 -20.05 7.57
N LEU A 182 -4.67 -20.38 8.08
CA LEU A 182 -5.40 -21.58 7.65
C LEU A 182 -5.77 -21.50 6.16
N LEU A 183 -6.11 -20.32 5.62
CA LEU A 183 -6.39 -20.15 4.20
C LEU A 183 -5.12 -20.22 3.34
N SER A 184 -4.01 -19.59 3.73
CA SER A 184 -2.76 -19.65 2.97
C SER A 184 -2.14 -21.05 2.99
N THR A 185 -2.25 -21.78 4.10
CA THR A 185 -1.87 -23.20 4.20
C THR A 185 -2.74 -24.10 3.30
N LEU A 186 -4.05 -23.83 3.23
CA LEU A 186 -4.98 -24.65 2.44
C LEU A 186 -5.02 -24.33 0.94
N TYR A 187 -4.73 -23.08 0.54
CA TYR A 187 -4.91 -22.59 -0.84
C TYR A 187 -3.66 -21.87 -1.41
N GLY A 188 -2.54 -21.89 -0.70
CA GLY A 188 -1.27 -21.26 -1.06
C GLY A 188 -1.14 -19.81 -0.58
N SER A 189 0.09 -19.37 -0.31
CA SER A 189 0.44 -18.01 0.11
C SER A 189 -0.07 -16.95 -0.88
N PHE A 190 -0.77 -15.93 -0.39
CA PHE A 190 -1.29 -14.85 -1.24
C PHE A 190 -0.14 -13.98 -1.79
N PRO A 191 0.05 -13.86 -3.12
CA PRO A 191 1.12 -13.06 -3.70
C PRO A 191 1.06 -11.59 -3.29
N ASN A 192 -0.11 -10.98 -3.49
CA ASN A 192 -0.29 -9.53 -3.42
C ASN A 192 -1.27 -9.17 -2.29
N SER A 193 -0.76 -8.59 -1.22
CA SER A 193 -1.51 -8.22 -0.02
C SER A 193 -1.73 -6.71 0.07
N TYR A 194 -2.94 -6.30 0.42
CA TYR A 194 -3.30 -4.91 0.66
C TYR A 194 -4.13 -4.79 1.94
N GLY A 195 -4.07 -3.65 2.62
CA GLY A 195 -5.07 -3.32 3.61
C GLY A 195 -5.11 -1.85 4.00
N ILE A 196 -6.21 -1.48 4.66
CA ILE A 196 -6.42 -0.15 5.25
C ILE A 196 -7.23 -0.30 6.54
N GLY A 197 -6.64 0.15 7.65
CA GLY A 197 -7.21 0.07 8.99
C GLY A 197 -6.23 -0.48 10.02
N ARG A 198 -6.47 -0.20 11.31
CA ARG A 198 -5.59 -0.67 12.40
C ARG A 198 -5.78 -2.16 12.65
N CYS A 199 -7.01 -2.66 12.59
CA CYS A 199 -7.33 -4.08 12.74
C CYS A 199 -6.71 -4.87 11.58
N ALA A 200 -6.84 -4.36 10.35
CA ALA A 200 -6.25 -4.89 9.14
C ALA A 200 -4.72 -4.99 9.24
N LYS A 201 -4.04 -3.92 9.63
CA LYS A 201 -2.58 -3.90 9.77
C LYS A 201 -2.09 -4.87 10.85
N MET A 202 -2.67 -4.83 12.06
CA MET A 202 -2.30 -5.74 13.15
C MET A 202 -2.56 -7.21 12.81
N SER A 203 -3.68 -7.52 12.14
CA SER A 203 -4.02 -8.89 11.73
C SER A 203 -3.10 -9.41 10.62
N TYR A 204 -2.64 -8.52 9.74
CA TYR A 204 -1.66 -8.82 8.72
C TYR A 204 -0.28 -9.09 9.34
N GLU A 205 0.20 -8.20 10.20
CA GLU A 205 1.51 -8.30 10.86
C GLU A 205 1.61 -9.59 11.71
N LEU A 206 0.57 -9.91 12.49
CA LEU A 206 0.55 -11.17 13.26
C LEU A 206 0.48 -12.41 12.34
N TRP A 207 -0.25 -12.37 11.23
CA TRP A 207 -0.29 -13.47 10.26
C TRP A 207 1.08 -13.67 9.56
N ARG A 208 1.77 -12.58 9.19
CA ARG A 208 3.14 -12.63 8.65
C ARG A 208 4.09 -13.33 9.62
N ASN A 209 4.07 -12.96 10.90
CA ASN A 209 4.91 -13.58 11.92
C ASN A 209 4.65 -15.10 12.04
N VAL A 210 3.38 -15.53 12.04
CA VAL A 210 3.00 -16.96 12.11
C VAL A 210 3.48 -17.74 10.88
N GLU A 211 3.40 -17.17 9.67
CA GLU A 211 3.97 -17.81 8.47
C GLU A 211 5.50 -17.90 8.51
N GLU A 212 6.17 -16.96 9.17
CA GLU A 212 7.63 -16.91 9.28
C GLU A 212 8.19 -17.84 10.38
N GLU A 213 7.41 -18.14 11.42
CA GLU A 213 7.75 -19.17 12.41
C GLU A 213 7.60 -20.60 11.87
N GLU A 214 6.66 -20.85 10.95
CA GLU A 214 6.38 -22.18 10.37
C GLU A 214 7.25 -22.57 9.15
N GLU A 215 8.23 -21.75 8.75
CA GLU A 215 8.95 -21.88 7.46
C GLU A 215 9.63 -23.23 7.12
N ASN A 216 9.69 -24.19 8.06
CA ASN A 216 10.46 -25.44 7.94
C ASN A 216 9.80 -26.55 7.10
N GLU A 217 8.47 -26.59 6.89
CA GLU A 217 7.82 -27.73 6.19
C GLU A 217 6.87 -27.38 5.01
N THR A 218 6.23 -26.21 4.97
CA THR A 218 5.01 -26.00 4.14
C THR A 218 5.21 -25.38 2.74
N LYS A 219 6.44 -25.01 2.33
CA LYS A 219 6.75 -24.15 1.15
C LYS A 219 6.50 -24.75 -0.26
N SER A 220 5.58 -25.70 -0.44
CA SER A 220 5.40 -26.47 -1.69
C SER A 220 4.09 -26.22 -2.48
N ARG A 221 3.10 -25.47 -1.96
CA ARG A 221 1.85 -25.17 -2.70
C ARG A 221 1.99 -23.96 -3.63
N ARG A 222 1.23 -23.97 -4.73
CA ARG A 222 1.06 -22.81 -5.63
C ARG A 222 -0.12 -21.97 -5.13
N PRO A 223 -0.10 -20.63 -5.30
CA PRO A 223 -1.23 -19.78 -4.93
C PRO A 223 -2.45 -20.02 -5.83
N GLU A 224 -3.58 -20.40 -5.24
CA GLU A 224 -4.89 -20.43 -5.91
C GLU A 224 -5.55 -19.04 -5.91
N ILE A 225 -5.28 -18.21 -4.91
CA ILE A 225 -5.79 -16.83 -4.76
C ILE A 225 -4.63 -15.84 -4.92
N GLY A 226 -4.77 -14.88 -5.83
CA GLY A 226 -3.69 -13.97 -6.24
C GLY A 226 -3.62 -12.64 -5.49
N HIS A 227 -4.73 -12.18 -4.92
CA HIS A 227 -4.82 -10.93 -4.18
C HIS A 227 -5.61 -11.09 -2.87
N ILE A 228 -5.18 -10.42 -1.81
CA ILE A 228 -5.92 -10.29 -0.55
C ILE A 228 -6.06 -8.81 -0.13
N PHE A 229 -7.24 -8.41 0.30
CA PHE A 229 -7.57 -7.07 0.81
C PHE A 229 -8.10 -7.14 2.23
N LEU A 230 -7.49 -6.45 3.19
CA LEU A 230 -7.98 -6.33 4.56
C LEU A 230 -8.55 -4.93 4.80
N LEU A 231 -9.84 -4.84 5.15
CA LEU A 231 -10.56 -3.58 5.31
C LEU A 231 -11.21 -3.50 6.69
N ASP A 232 -10.92 -2.45 7.45
CA ASP A 232 -11.62 -2.14 8.70
C ASP A 232 -12.98 -1.47 8.42
N ARG A 233 -14.00 -1.81 9.21
CA ARG A 233 -15.35 -1.23 9.08
C ARG A 233 -15.40 0.28 9.35
N ASP A 234 -14.54 0.80 10.24
CA ASP A 234 -14.50 2.22 10.60
C ASP A 234 -13.97 3.12 9.46
N MET A 235 -13.28 2.55 8.47
CA MET A 235 -12.89 3.24 7.23
C MET A 235 -14.09 3.54 6.31
N ASP A 236 -15.21 2.83 6.48
CA ASP A 236 -16.44 3.05 5.70
C ASP A 236 -17.69 2.69 6.52
N PHE A 237 -18.04 3.53 7.49
CA PHE A 237 -19.32 3.44 8.18
C PHE A 237 -20.52 3.83 7.31
N VAL A 238 -20.32 4.66 6.27
CA VAL A 238 -21.40 5.20 5.44
C VAL A 238 -22.14 4.08 4.73
N THR A 239 -21.43 3.19 4.05
CA THR A 239 -21.99 2.00 3.39
C THR A 239 -22.80 1.12 4.36
N ALA A 240 -22.35 0.97 5.60
CA ALA A 240 -23.03 0.17 6.61
C ALA A 240 -24.25 0.87 7.25
N LEU A 241 -24.35 2.20 7.15
CA LEU A 241 -25.49 2.98 7.62
C LEU A 241 -26.60 3.11 6.57
N CYS A 242 -26.28 3.07 5.27
CA CYS A 242 -27.25 3.15 4.18
C CYS A 242 -28.25 1.97 4.17
N SER A 243 -29.49 2.24 3.75
CA SER A 243 -30.52 1.22 3.52
C SER A 243 -30.14 0.31 2.34
N GLN A 244 -30.16 -1.01 2.53
CA GLN A 244 -29.87 -1.95 1.44
C GLN A 244 -31.07 -2.02 0.47
N VAL A 245 -30.83 -2.00 -0.85
CA VAL A 245 -31.89 -2.09 -1.88
C VAL A 245 -31.68 -3.21 -2.92
N VAL A 246 -30.64 -4.03 -2.74
CA VAL A 246 -30.52 -5.35 -3.40
C VAL A 246 -31.38 -6.39 -2.68
N TYR A 247 -31.81 -7.44 -3.38
CA TYR A 247 -32.72 -8.44 -2.80
C TYR A 247 -32.18 -9.12 -1.55
N GLU A 248 -30.92 -9.56 -1.56
CA GLU A 248 -30.28 -10.27 -0.44
C GLU A 248 -30.23 -9.39 0.83
N GLY A 249 -29.88 -8.11 0.66
CA GLY A 249 -29.87 -7.11 1.73
C GLY A 249 -31.26 -6.75 2.24
N LEU A 250 -32.28 -6.66 1.38
CA LEU A 250 -33.66 -6.42 1.82
C LEU A 250 -34.27 -7.63 2.52
N VAL A 251 -33.90 -8.86 2.16
CA VAL A 251 -34.27 -10.07 2.92
C VAL A 251 -33.63 -10.01 4.31
N ASP A 252 -32.37 -9.62 4.40
CA ASP A 252 -31.67 -9.45 5.68
C ASP A 252 -32.29 -8.35 6.57
N ASP A 253 -32.49 -7.14 6.04
CA ASP A 253 -33.12 -6.02 6.73
C ASP A 253 -34.57 -6.32 7.16
N THR A 254 -35.25 -7.28 6.52
CA THR A 254 -36.69 -7.57 6.73
C THR A 254 -36.98 -8.82 7.57
N PHE A 255 -36.08 -9.81 7.54
CA PHE A 255 -36.25 -11.12 8.18
C PHE A 255 -35.03 -11.61 9.00
N ARG A 256 -33.89 -10.93 8.91
CA ARG A 256 -32.57 -11.28 9.48
C ARG A 256 -32.02 -12.62 9.00
N ILE A 257 -30.97 -12.56 8.17
CA ILE A 257 -30.16 -13.73 7.82
C ILE A 257 -29.19 -14.04 8.98
N LYS A 258 -29.12 -15.31 9.40
CA LYS A 258 -28.14 -15.83 10.37
C LYS A 258 -27.50 -17.09 9.82
N CYS A 259 -26.16 -17.15 9.79
CA CYS A 259 -25.40 -18.28 9.22
C CYS A 259 -25.87 -18.70 7.81
N GLY A 260 -26.13 -17.73 6.92
CA GLY A 260 -26.65 -17.98 5.57
C GLY A 260 -28.00 -18.70 5.52
N SER A 261 -28.82 -18.55 6.56
CA SER A 261 -30.19 -19.07 6.65
C SER A 261 -31.15 -17.95 7.05
N VAL A 262 -32.43 -18.09 6.67
CA VAL A 262 -33.53 -17.20 7.09
C VAL A 262 -34.70 -18.04 7.58
N ASP A 263 -35.39 -17.61 8.64
CA ASP A 263 -36.64 -18.23 9.11
C ASP A 263 -37.83 -17.41 8.60
N PHE A 264 -38.46 -17.87 7.51
CA PHE A 264 -39.65 -17.22 6.95
C PHE A 264 -40.89 -17.53 7.79
N GLY A 265 -41.61 -16.50 8.24
CA GLY A 265 -42.84 -16.64 9.02
C GLY A 265 -44.10 -16.91 8.17
N PRO A 266 -45.28 -17.03 8.82
CA PRO A 266 -46.56 -17.24 8.14
C PRO A 266 -46.89 -16.21 7.05
N GLU A 267 -46.36 -14.98 7.18
CA GLU A 267 -46.49 -13.90 6.20
C GLU A 267 -45.71 -14.12 4.88
N VAL A 268 -44.91 -15.19 4.81
CA VAL A 268 -44.22 -15.67 3.60
C VAL A 268 -44.57 -17.13 3.28
N THR A 269 -44.70 -18.00 4.28
CA THR A 269 -45.00 -19.43 4.06
C THR A 269 -46.46 -19.72 3.73
N SER A 270 -47.37 -18.76 4.00
CA SER A 270 -48.83 -18.96 3.92
C SER A 270 -49.33 -20.14 4.76
N SER A 271 -48.67 -20.41 5.89
CA SER A 271 -48.98 -21.49 6.81
C SER A 271 -48.63 -21.13 8.26
N ASP A 272 -49.27 -21.76 9.25
CA ASP A 272 -49.07 -21.45 10.68
C ASP A 272 -47.67 -21.80 11.24
N LYS A 273 -46.74 -22.23 10.39
CA LYS A 273 -45.38 -22.61 10.75
C LYS A 273 -44.36 -21.76 10.02
N SER A 274 -43.32 -21.35 10.75
CA SER A 274 -42.13 -20.81 10.14
C SER A 274 -41.37 -21.90 9.35
N LEU A 275 -40.57 -21.47 8.39
CA LEU A 275 -39.71 -22.35 7.61
C LEU A 275 -38.30 -21.75 7.52
N LYS A 276 -37.34 -22.42 8.16
CA LYS A 276 -35.91 -22.19 7.94
C LYS A 276 -35.55 -22.57 6.49
N VAL A 277 -34.99 -21.62 5.76
CA VAL A 277 -34.49 -21.76 4.38
C VAL A 277 -33.01 -21.43 4.36
N LEU A 278 -32.22 -22.25 3.66
CA LEU A 278 -30.82 -21.98 3.38
C LEU A 278 -30.72 -21.04 2.17
N LEU A 279 -29.97 -19.95 2.29
CA LEU A 279 -29.79 -18.97 1.23
C LEU A 279 -28.36 -19.10 0.69
N ASN A 280 -28.22 -19.79 -0.45
CA ASN A 280 -26.94 -20.07 -1.10
C ASN A 280 -27.12 -20.35 -2.60
N ALA A 281 -26.02 -20.64 -3.32
CA ALA A 281 -26.02 -20.90 -4.75
C ALA A 281 -26.77 -22.18 -5.21
N ASP A 282 -27.14 -23.10 -4.31
CA ASP A 282 -27.97 -24.28 -4.66
C ASP A 282 -29.39 -23.89 -5.09
N ASP A 283 -29.89 -22.75 -4.58
CA ASP A 283 -31.17 -22.18 -4.98
C ASP A 283 -31.01 -21.36 -6.28
N LYS A 284 -31.43 -21.99 -7.39
CA LYS A 284 -31.44 -21.43 -8.75
C LYS A 284 -32.48 -20.32 -8.99
N VAL A 285 -33.30 -19.99 -7.99
CA VAL A 285 -34.15 -18.79 -7.99
C VAL A 285 -33.39 -17.68 -7.27
N PHE A 286 -32.88 -17.97 -6.07
CA PHE A 286 -32.11 -17.02 -5.25
C PHE A 286 -30.85 -16.50 -5.96
N GLY A 287 -30.03 -17.40 -6.53
CA GLY A 287 -28.78 -17.04 -7.19
C GLY A 287 -28.93 -16.00 -8.31
N GLU A 288 -30.07 -16.00 -8.99
CA GLU A 288 -30.42 -15.10 -10.11
C GLU A 288 -30.96 -13.73 -9.65
N ILE A 289 -31.48 -13.63 -8.41
CA ILE A 289 -32.15 -12.42 -7.91
C ILE A 289 -31.41 -11.72 -6.77
N ARG A 290 -30.56 -12.43 -6.02
CA ARG A 290 -29.96 -11.95 -4.76
C ARG A 290 -29.17 -10.64 -4.90
N ASN A 291 -28.41 -10.52 -5.98
CA ASN A 291 -27.59 -9.34 -6.32
C ASN A 291 -28.35 -8.29 -7.16
N GLU A 292 -29.61 -8.54 -7.54
CA GLU A 292 -30.39 -7.60 -8.35
C GLU A 292 -30.98 -6.48 -7.49
N HIS A 293 -31.11 -5.29 -8.07
CA HIS A 293 -31.89 -4.22 -7.46
C HIS A 293 -33.36 -4.64 -7.35
N PHE A 294 -33.99 -4.37 -6.20
CA PHE A 294 -35.32 -4.91 -5.86
C PHE A 294 -36.40 -4.62 -6.90
N SER A 295 -36.29 -3.50 -7.64
CA SER A 295 -37.20 -3.14 -8.74
C SER A 295 -37.29 -4.18 -9.86
N ASN A 296 -36.22 -4.95 -10.08
CA ASN A 296 -36.11 -5.89 -11.19
C ASN A 296 -36.63 -7.29 -10.81
N VAL A 297 -36.53 -7.62 -9.52
CA VAL A 297 -36.78 -8.96 -8.96
C VAL A 297 -38.19 -9.46 -9.28
N PHE A 298 -39.22 -8.66 -9.01
CA PHE A 298 -40.61 -9.10 -9.21
C PHE A 298 -40.93 -9.43 -10.67
N GLY A 299 -40.38 -8.64 -11.62
CA GLY A 299 -40.50 -8.91 -13.06
C GLY A 299 -39.81 -10.22 -13.46
N PHE A 300 -38.63 -10.50 -12.89
CA PHE A 300 -37.94 -11.78 -13.08
C PHE A 300 -38.75 -12.95 -12.50
N LEU A 301 -39.21 -12.87 -11.25
CA LEU A 301 -40.01 -13.93 -10.61
C LEU A 301 -41.29 -14.25 -11.40
N SER A 302 -42.00 -13.23 -11.90
CA SER A 302 -43.19 -13.41 -12.74
C SER A 302 -42.89 -14.10 -14.08
N GLN A 303 -41.73 -13.82 -14.70
CA GLN A 303 -41.29 -14.55 -15.90
C GLN A 303 -40.83 -15.97 -15.58
N LYS A 304 -40.09 -16.18 -14.48
CA LYS A 304 -39.65 -17.48 -13.98
C LYS A 304 -40.84 -18.39 -13.69
N ALA A 305 -41.90 -17.87 -13.06
CA ALA A 305 -43.15 -18.59 -12.79
C ALA A 305 -43.85 -19.08 -14.07
N ARG A 306 -44.01 -18.20 -15.07
CA ARG A 306 -44.57 -18.57 -16.38
C ARG A 306 -43.71 -19.62 -17.10
N ASN A 307 -42.38 -19.49 -17.04
CA ASN A 307 -41.45 -20.46 -17.62
C ASN A 307 -41.51 -21.83 -16.93
N LEU A 308 -41.66 -21.85 -15.59
CA LEU A 308 -41.74 -23.09 -14.82
C LEU A 308 -43.10 -23.79 -15.01
N GLN A 309 -44.20 -23.04 -15.03
CA GLN A 309 -45.52 -23.57 -15.36
C GLN A 309 -45.54 -24.20 -16.76
N ALA A 310 -44.94 -23.54 -17.75
CA ALA A 310 -44.81 -24.08 -19.10
C ALA A 310 -43.98 -25.39 -19.16
N GLN A 311 -42.99 -25.58 -18.27
CA GLN A 311 -42.27 -26.85 -18.13
C GLN A 311 -43.14 -27.94 -17.50
N TYR A 312 -43.92 -27.61 -16.46
CA TYR A 312 -44.89 -28.53 -15.87
C TYR A 312 -45.95 -29.00 -16.88
N ASP A 313 -46.45 -28.12 -17.74
CA ASP A 313 -47.50 -28.46 -18.70
C ASP A 313 -47.03 -29.33 -19.88
N ARG A 314 -45.71 -29.46 -20.11
CA ARG A 314 -45.15 -30.46 -21.06
C ARG A 314 -45.61 -31.88 -20.75
N ARG A 315 -45.94 -32.19 -19.48
CA ARG A 315 -46.48 -33.49 -19.06
C ARG A 315 -47.78 -33.90 -19.79
N ARG A 316 -48.51 -32.94 -20.38
CA ARG A 316 -49.83 -33.17 -21.00
C ARG A 316 -49.77 -33.81 -22.40
N GLY A 317 -48.58 -34.17 -22.90
CA GLY A 317 -48.41 -34.80 -24.23
C GLY A 317 -47.25 -35.80 -24.34
N MET A 318 -46.76 -36.34 -23.22
CA MET A 318 -45.64 -37.29 -23.20
C MET A 318 -46.10 -38.73 -23.41
N ASP A 319 -45.26 -39.55 -24.08
CA ASP A 319 -45.42 -41.01 -24.07
C ASP A 319 -45.04 -41.64 -22.72
N ILE A 320 -45.31 -42.94 -22.52
CA ILE A 320 -45.08 -43.64 -21.25
C ILE A 320 -43.59 -43.67 -20.83
N LYS A 321 -42.66 -43.77 -21.80
CA LYS A 321 -41.21 -43.77 -21.58
C LYS A 321 -40.71 -42.35 -21.25
N GLN A 322 -41.19 -41.35 -21.98
CA GLN A 322 -40.94 -39.94 -21.71
C GLN A 322 -41.46 -39.54 -20.32
N MET A 323 -42.68 -39.94 -19.96
CA MET A 323 -43.28 -39.70 -18.65
C MET A 323 -42.47 -40.37 -17.52
N LYS A 324 -42.02 -41.61 -17.71
CA LYS A 324 -41.15 -42.30 -16.74
C LYS A 324 -39.83 -41.53 -16.55
N ASN A 325 -39.20 -41.07 -17.63
CA ASN A 325 -37.97 -40.28 -17.55
C ASN A 325 -38.24 -38.95 -16.82
N PHE A 326 -39.25 -38.18 -17.24
CA PHE A 326 -39.64 -36.90 -16.62
C PHE A 326 -39.91 -37.04 -15.11
N VAL A 327 -40.69 -38.05 -14.69
CA VAL A 327 -41.00 -38.29 -13.27
C VAL A 327 -39.75 -38.67 -12.46
N SER A 328 -38.83 -39.43 -13.05
CA SER A 328 -37.62 -39.91 -12.35
C SER A 328 -36.44 -38.94 -12.35
N GLN A 329 -36.32 -38.07 -13.37
CA GLN A 329 -35.14 -37.21 -13.58
C GLN A 329 -35.44 -35.71 -13.40
N GLU A 330 -36.60 -35.21 -13.85
CA GLU A 330 -36.90 -33.76 -13.89
C GLU A 330 -37.84 -33.32 -12.75
N LEU A 331 -38.90 -34.08 -12.49
CA LEU A 331 -40.01 -33.68 -11.62
C LEU A 331 -39.59 -33.36 -10.18
N LYS A 332 -38.55 -34.01 -9.65
CA LYS A 332 -38.01 -33.70 -8.30
C LYS A 332 -37.41 -32.29 -8.26
N GLY A 333 -36.61 -31.93 -9.27
CA GLY A 333 -36.02 -30.59 -9.39
C GLY A 333 -37.08 -29.52 -9.60
N LEU A 334 -38.03 -29.77 -10.51
CA LEU A 334 -39.15 -28.85 -10.78
C LEU A 334 -40.04 -28.61 -9.55
N LYS A 335 -40.19 -29.59 -8.65
CA LYS A 335 -40.91 -29.42 -7.37
C LYS A 335 -40.15 -28.58 -6.36
N GLN A 336 -38.83 -28.76 -6.29
CA GLN A 336 -37.96 -27.94 -5.44
C GLN A 336 -37.91 -26.49 -5.93
N GLU A 337 -37.67 -26.27 -7.21
CA GLU A 337 -37.61 -24.93 -7.82
C GLU A 337 -38.96 -24.18 -7.70
N HIS A 338 -40.10 -24.88 -7.83
CA HIS A 338 -41.41 -24.27 -7.58
C HIS A 338 -41.60 -23.86 -6.12
N ARG A 339 -41.20 -24.69 -5.14
CA ARG A 339 -41.33 -24.37 -3.72
C ARG A 339 -40.51 -23.12 -3.36
N LEU A 340 -39.27 -23.06 -3.83
CA LEU A 340 -38.35 -21.96 -3.57
C LEU A 340 -38.83 -20.67 -4.26
N LEU A 341 -39.32 -20.76 -5.51
CA LEU A 341 -39.96 -19.66 -6.22
C LEU A 341 -41.17 -19.09 -5.46
N SER A 342 -42.05 -19.94 -4.92
CA SER A 342 -43.19 -19.49 -4.10
C SER A 342 -42.76 -18.75 -2.83
N LEU A 343 -41.70 -19.21 -2.16
CA LEU A 343 -41.16 -18.55 -0.97
C LEU A 343 -40.53 -17.18 -1.31
N HIS A 344 -39.79 -17.07 -2.41
CA HIS A 344 -39.24 -15.79 -2.84
C HIS A 344 -40.30 -14.77 -3.27
N ILE A 345 -41.42 -15.24 -3.86
CA ILE A 345 -42.59 -14.39 -4.16
C ILE A 345 -43.23 -13.87 -2.86
N GLY A 346 -43.52 -14.74 -1.88
CA GLY A 346 -44.06 -14.32 -0.58
C GLY A 346 -43.13 -13.37 0.18
N ALA A 347 -41.82 -13.61 0.11
CA ALA A 347 -40.81 -12.70 0.67
C ALA A 347 -40.83 -11.33 -0.02
N CYS A 348 -40.92 -11.27 -1.36
CA CYS A 348 -41.12 -10.02 -2.10
C CYS A 348 -42.40 -9.28 -1.67
N GLU A 349 -43.53 -9.96 -1.57
CA GLU A 349 -44.81 -9.36 -1.17
C GLU A 349 -44.77 -8.81 0.26
N SER A 350 -44.13 -9.53 1.19
CA SER A 350 -43.94 -9.10 2.58
C SER A 350 -42.95 -7.94 2.72
N ILE A 351 -41.82 -7.96 1.97
CA ILE A 351 -40.88 -6.82 1.87
C ILE A 351 -41.62 -5.59 1.32
N MET A 352 -42.36 -5.72 0.21
CA MET A 352 -43.16 -4.63 -0.35
C MET A 352 -44.15 -4.10 0.70
N LYS A 353 -44.96 -4.95 1.32
CA LYS A 353 -45.94 -4.54 2.35
C LYS A 353 -45.32 -3.78 3.53
N LYS A 354 -44.07 -4.08 3.89
CA LYS A 354 -43.31 -3.35 4.93
C LYS A 354 -42.69 -2.04 4.40
N LYS A 355 -42.12 -2.05 3.19
CA LYS A 355 -41.28 -0.97 2.62
C LYS A 355 -41.99 -0.06 1.58
N THR A 356 -43.24 -0.31 1.19
CA THR A 356 -44.05 0.62 0.35
C THR A 356 -44.87 1.63 1.16
N LYS A 357 -44.67 1.71 2.49
CA LYS A 357 -45.16 2.85 3.28
C LYS A 357 -44.52 4.15 2.77
N GLN A 358 -45.22 5.26 2.92
CA GLN A 358 -44.73 6.58 2.52
C GLN A 358 -43.42 6.93 3.23
N ASP A 359 -43.33 6.61 4.53
CA ASP A 359 -42.19 6.93 5.40
C ASP A 359 -40.86 6.41 4.82
N PHE A 360 -40.83 5.20 4.25
CA PHE A 360 -39.59 4.60 3.71
C PHE A 360 -39.07 5.33 2.45
N GLN A 361 -39.93 6.01 1.71
CA GLN A 361 -39.51 6.74 0.50
C GLN A 361 -38.96 8.12 0.85
N GLU A 362 -39.49 8.73 1.91
CA GLU A 362 -38.95 9.94 2.51
C GLU A 362 -37.63 9.63 3.23
N LEU A 363 -37.53 8.49 3.93
CA LEU A 363 -36.29 7.96 4.52
C LEU A 363 -35.17 7.85 3.48
N ILE A 364 -35.40 7.12 2.37
CA ILE A 364 -34.42 6.95 1.28
C ILE A 364 -34.07 8.29 0.62
N LYS A 365 -35.05 9.18 0.42
CA LYS A 365 -34.80 10.52 -0.12
C LYS A 365 -33.88 11.33 0.80
N THR A 366 -34.10 11.28 2.12
CA THR A 366 -33.24 11.94 3.11
C THR A 366 -31.85 11.32 3.13
N GLU A 367 -31.71 10.00 3.11
CA GLU A 367 -30.40 9.33 3.01
C GLU A 367 -29.60 9.82 1.80
N HIS A 368 -30.22 9.90 0.62
CA HIS A 368 -29.57 10.38 -0.60
C HIS A 368 -29.18 11.87 -0.49
N ALA A 369 -30.05 12.72 0.06
CA ALA A 369 -29.74 14.14 0.26
C ALA A 369 -28.54 14.37 1.19
N LEU A 370 -28.44 13.59 2.27
CA LEU A 370 -27.29 13.58 3.18
C LEU A 370 -26.00 13.16 2.45
N LEU A 371 -26.05 12.06 1.68
CA LEU A 371 -24.91 11.57 0.90
C LEU A 371 -24.42 12.60 -0.14
N GLU A 372 -25.33 13.29 -0.83
CA GLU A 372 -25.01 14.33 -1.81
C GLU A 372 -24.50 15.64 -1.17
N GLY A 373 -24.78 15.84 0.13
CA GLY A 373 -24.52 17.08 0.87
C GLY A 373 -25.45 18.23 0.45
N PHE A 374 -26.72 17.91 0.17
CA PHE A 374 -27.76 18.86 -0.20
C PHE A 374 -28.91 18.84 0.80
N ASN A 375 -29.70 19.92 0.84
CA ASN A 375 -30.90 20.06 1.68
C ASN A 375 -30.71 19.60 3.14
N ILE A 376 -29.53 19.84 3.72
CA ILE A 376 -29.16 19.40 5.07
C ILE A 376 -30.17 19.91 6.12
N ARG A 377 -30.65 21.15 6.01
CA ARG A 377 -31.68 21.70 6.92
C ARG A 377 -33.01 20.94 6.85
N GLU A 378 -33.47 20.58 5.65
CA GLU A 378 -34.68 19.76 5.46
C GLU A 378 -34.46 18.34 6.00
N SER A 379 -33.25 17.80 5.82
CA SER A 379 -32.87 16.47 6.31
C SER A 379 -32.83 16.42 7.83
N THR A 380 -32.29 17.46 8.49
CA THR A 380 -32.35 17.61 9.95
C THR A 380 -33.80 17.66 10.42
N SER A 381 -34.66 18.51 9.85
CA SER A 381 -36.05 18.60 10.28
C SER A 381 -36.87 17.33 10.02
N TYR A 382 -36.53 16.53 9.00
CA TYR A 382 -37.10 15.18 8.83
C TYR A 382 -36.65 14.23 9.96
N ILE A 383 -35.40 14.32 10.41
CA ILE A 383 -34.90 13.53 11.56
C ILE A 383 -35.60 13.97 12.85
N GLU A 384 -35.80 15.27 13.07
CA GLU A 384 -36.59 15.81 14.20
C GLU A 384 -38.02 15.26 14.17
N GLU A 385 -38.72 15.35 13.04
CA GLU A 385 -40.09 14.81 12.89
C GLU A 385 -40.14 13.28 13.10
N HIS A 386 -39.13 12.54 12.65
CA HIS A 386 -39.02 11.08 12.83
C HIS A 386 -38.78 10.67 14.31
N ILE A 387 -38.11 11.54 15.09
CA ILE A 387 -37.94 11.38 16.54
C ILE A 387 -39.23 11.75 17.29
N ASP A 388 -39.87 12.87 16.95
CA ASP A 388 -41.10 13.34 17.59
C ASP A 388 -42.29 12.40 17.33
N ARG A 389 -42.37 11.83 16.12
CA ARG A 389 -43.35 10.78 15.75
C ARG A 389 -43.01 9.39 16.30
N GLN A 390 -41.88 9.22 16.99
CA GLN A 390 -41.39 7.97 17.57
C GLN A 390 -41.38 6.77 16.58
N VAL A 391 -41.05 7.03 15.31
CA VAL A 391 -41.22 6.04 14.23
C VAL A 391 -40.36 4.80 14.43
N SER A 392 -39.09 5.01 14.81
CA SER A 392 -38.10 3.94 15.00
C SER A 392 -36.82 4.51 15.62
N PRO A 393 -36.40 4.09 16.83
CA PRO A 393 -35.20 4.60 17.49
C PRO A 393 -33.93 4.29 16.67
N ILE A 394 -33.83 3.07 16.13
CA ILE A 394 -32.69 2.61 15.34
C ILE A 394 -32.58 3.40 14.02
N GLU A 395 -33.68 3.68 13.33
CA GLU A 395 -33.63 4.46 12.09
C GLU A 395 -33.37 5.95 12.36
N SER A 396 -33.88 6.52 13.46
CA SER A 396 -33.48 7.87 13.93
C SER A 396 -31.98 7.96 14.22
N LEU A 397 -31.40 7.06 15.02
CA LEU A 397 -29.96 7.05 15.31
C LEU A 397 -29.12 6.89 14.04
N ARG A 398 -29.53 5.99 13.14
CA ARG A 398 -28.86 5.72 11.86
C ARG A 398 -28.77 6.98 10.99
N LEU A 399 -29.86 7.74 10.87
CA LEU A 399 -29.88 9.01 10.13
C LEU A 399 -29.04 10.10 10.81
N MET A 400 -29.08 10.19 12.15
CA MET A 400 -28.23 11.11 12.91
C MET A 400 -26.73 10.81 12.70
N CYS A 401 -26.35 9.53 12.70
CA CYS A 401 -24.98 9.11 12.42
C CYS A 401 -24.58 9.38 10.97
N LEU A 402 -25.46 9.11 10.00
CA LEU A 402 -25.21 9.40 8.59
C LEU A 402 -24.95 10.90 8.38
N LEU A 403 -25.84 11.77 8.88
CA LEU A 403 -25.67 13.23 8.87
C LEU A 403 -24.36 13.69 9.54
N SER A 404 -24.02 13.10 10.69
CA SER A 404 -22.76 13.38 11.39
C SER A 404 -21.54 13.02 10.52
N ILE A 405 -21.52 11.87 9.87
CA ILE A 405 -20.36 11.41 9.09
C ILE A 405 -20.26 12.16 7.76
N THR A 406 -21.38 12.52 7.12
CA THR A 406 -21.37 13.30 5.86
C THR A 406 -20.89 14.74 6.07
N GLU A 407 -21.06 15.32 7.28
CA GLU A 407 -20.75 16.73 7.59
C GLU A 407 -19.58 16.95 8.58
N ASN A 408 -18.74 15.93 8.85
CA ASN A 408 -17.63 15.98 9.83
C ASN A 408 -18.06 16.33 11.28
N GLY A 409 -19.18 15.75 11.73
CA GLY A 409 -19.81 16.00 13.02
C GLY A 409 -20.98 16.98 12.92
N LEU A 410 -21.83 17.00 13.94
CA LEU A 410 -22.96 17.92 14.05
C LEU A 410 -22.56 19.23 14.70
N ILE A 411 -23.18 20.34 14.27
CA ILE A 411 -23.02 21.65 14.93
C ILE A 411 -23.54 21.56 16.38
N SER A 412 -22.83 22.17 17.32
CA SER A 412 -23.13 22.12 18.78
C SER A 412 -24.59 22.33 19.16
N LYS A 413 -25.30 23.24 18.49
CA LYS A 413 -26.72 23.49 18.74
C LYS A 413 -27.56 22.27 18.34
N ASP A 414 -27.35 21.76 17.14
CA ASP A 414 -28.20 20.76 16.51
C ASP A 414 -27.92 19.37 17.10
N TYR A 415 -26.65 19.07 17.42
CA TYR A 415 -26.24 17.90 18.22
C TYR A 415 -27.01 17.84 19.55
N ARG A 416 -27.09 18.97 20.28
CA ARG A 416 -27.78 19.06 21.57
C ARG A 416 -29.30 19.02 21.40
N SER A 417 -29.85 19.62 20.34
CA SER A 417 -31.28 19.58 20.00
C SER A 417 -31.73 18.14 19.75
N LEU A 418 -31.14 17.48 18.75
CA LEU A 418 -31.47 16.11 18.35
C LEU A 418 -31.23 15.12 19.50
N LYS A 419 -30.13 15.25 20.25
CA LYS A 419 -29.89 14.41 21.45
C LYS A 419 -30.97 14.60 22.52
N THR A 420 -31.43 15.83 22.76
CA THR A 420 -32.45 16.11 23.78
C THR A 420 -33.80 15.55 23.36
N GLN A 421 -34.23 15.80 22.12
CA GLN A 421 -35.44 15.22 21.53
C GLN A 421 -35.39 13.69 21.60
N TYR A 422 -34.29 13.08 21.16
CA TYR A 422 -34.14 11.62 21.14
C TYR A 422 -34.26 11.01 22.55
N LEU A 423 -33.57 11.56 23.55
CA LEU A 423 -33.64 11.06 24.94
C LEU A 423 -35.03 11.30 25.58
N GLN A 424 -35.78 12.30 25.13
CA GLN A 424 -37.16 12.55 25.56
C GLN A 424 -38.17 11.60 24.89
N SER A 425 -37.98 11.27 23.61
CA SER A 425 -38.84 10.34 22.86
C SER A 425 -38.59 8.87 23.17
N TYR A 426 -37.33 8.46 23.32
CA TYR A 426 -36.93 7.05 23.37
C TYR A 426 -36.29 6.61 24.70
N GLY A 427 -36.06 7.54 25.63
CA GLY A 427 -35.64 7.23 27.01
C GLY A 427 -34.19 7.63 27.37
N PRO A 428 -33.92 7.94 28.65
CA PRO A 428 -32.62 8.38 29.13
C PRO A 428 -31.52 7.29 29.12
N GLU A 429 -31.87 6.01 29.07
CA GLU A 429 -30.93 4.88 28.95
C GLU A 429 -30.02 5.01 27.72
N HIS A 430 -30.55 5.58 26.64
CA HIS A 430 -29.79 5.87 25.42
C HIS A 430 -28.69 6.92 25.61
N LEU A 431 -28.55 7.55 26.78
CA LEU A 431 -27.39 8.38 27.11
C LEU A 431 -26.07 7.59 26.97
N LEU A 432 -26.09 6.28 27.27
CA LEU A 432 -24.97 5.36 27.04
C LEU A 432 -24.78 5.10 25.54
N THR A 433 -25.85 4.88 24.77
CA THR A 433 -25.80 4.77 23.30
C THR A 433 -25.14 6.00 22.66
N PHE A 434 -25.50 7.22 23.09
CA PHE A 434 -24.85 8.46 22.62
C PHE A 434 -23.36 8.54 23.02
N SER A 435 -22.98 8.00 24.18
CA SER A 435 -21.57 7.90 24.59
C SER A 435 -20.80 6.96 23.67
N ASN A 436 -21.39 5.80 23.35
CA ASN A 436 -20.82 4.80 22.45
C ASN A 436 -20.68 5.31 21.01
N LEU A 437 -21.75 5.89 20.44
CA LEU A 437 -21.72 6.46 19.10
C LEU A 437 -20.70 7.60 18.96
N ARG A 438 -20.48 8.39 20.02
CA ARG A 438 -19.41 9.40 20.07
C ARG A 438 -18.03 8.77 20.16
N ARG A 439 -17.84 7.74 21.00
CA ARG A 439 -16.58 7.00 21.16
C ARG A 439 -16.14 6.33 19.85
N ALA A 440 -17.08 5.78 19.09
CA ALA A 440 -16.84 5.17 17.78
C ALA A 440 -16.80 6.18 16.60
N GLY A 441 -16.88 7.49 16.85
CA GLY A 441 -16.85 8.52 15.80
C GLY A 441 -18.10 8.62 14.92
N LEU A 442 -19.11 7.76 15.13
CA LEU A 442 -20.36 7.71 14.37
C LEU A 442 -21.24 8.95 14.56
N LEU A 443 -21.24 9.53 15.77
CA LEU A 443 -22.09 10.67 16.11
C LEU A 443 -21.33 11.66 17.01
N THR A 444 -20.85 12.75 16.43
CA THR A 444 -19.92 13.68 17.09
C THR A 444 -20.42 15.12 17.06
N GLU A 445 -19.84 15.95 17.93
CA GLU A 445 -20.02 17.40 17.97
C GLU A 445 -18.78 18.06 17.34
N GLN A 446 -18.96 18.99 16.41
CA GLN A 446 -17.87 19.68 15.71
C GLN A 446 -16.96 20.44 16.69
N ALA A 447 -15.64 20.36 16.49
CA ALA A 447 -14.69 21.01 17.39
C ALA A 447 -14.63 22.54 17.18
N PRO A 448 -14.48 23.34 18.26
CA PRO A 448 -14.33 24.78 18.16
C PRO A 448 -13.00 25.16 17.50
N GLY A 449 -13.04 25.38 16.19
CA GLY A 449 -11.88 25.64 15.32
C GLY A 449 -12.05 25.05 13.91
N ASP A 450 -12.80 23.95 13.77
CA ASP A 450 -13.05 23.33 12.47
C ASP A 450 -13.88 24.24 11.56
N THR A 451 -14.78 25.05 12.12
CA THR A 451 -15.55 26.08 11.42
C THR A 451 -14.69 27.21 10.82
N LEU A 452 -13.44 27.40 11.24
CA LEU A 452 -12.64 28.61 10.94
C LEU A 452 -11.24 28.30 10.39
N THR A 453 -11.15 27.91 9.11
CA THR A 453 -9.85 27.99 8.37
C THR A 453 -10.00 27.87 6.84
N ALA A 454 -10.74 28.79 6.19
CA ALA A 454 -10.53 29.20 4.79
C ALA A 454 -11.38 30.45 4.43
N VAL A 455 -10.86 31.30 3.53
CA VAL A 455 -11.62 32.36 2.79
C VAL A 455 -12.12 33.61 3.55
N GLU A 456 -11.91 33.78 4.87
CA GLU A 456 -12.17 35.11 5.49
C GLU A 456 -11.10 36.17 5.16
N SER A 457 -9.83 35.78 5.04
CA SER A 457 -8.66 36.69 4.93
C SER A 457 -8.58 37.56 3.67
N LYS A 458 -9.58 37.49 2.77
CA LYS A 458 -9.68 38.32 1.56
C LYS A 458 -11.00 39.05 1.35
N VAL A 459 -12.05 38.81 2.16
CA VAL A 459 -13.39 39.38 1.93
C VAL A 459 -13.85 40.31 3.05
N SER A 460 -13.42 40.09 4.30
CA SER A 460 -13.83 40.86 5.50
C SER A 460 -13.30 42.30 5.58
N LYS A 461 -13.05 42.95 4.43
CA LYS A 461 -12.69 44.37 4.27
C LYS A 461 -13.63 45.16 3.34
N LEU A 462 -14.71 44.55 2.83
CA LEU A 462 -15.51 45.12 1.72
C LEU A 462 -17.04 45.12 1.89
N VAL A 463 -17.58 44.77 3.06
CA VAL A 463 -19.05 44.77 3.29
C VAL A 463 -19.40 45.52 4.58
N THR A 464 -20.43 46.36 4.54
CA THR A 464 -20.91 47.17 5.67
C THR A 464 -22.11 46.55 6.39
N ASP A 465 -22.33 46.95 7.65
CA ASP A 465 -23.07 46.22 8.70
C ASP A 465 -24.59 46.03 8.52
N LYS A 466 -25.14 46.31 7.33
CA LYS A 466 -26.57 46.07 7.01
C LYS A 466 -26.82 44.96 5.99
N ALA A 467 -25.78 44.37 5.40
CA ALA A 467 -25.92 43.21 4.51
C ALA A 467 -25.58 41.86 5.19
N ALA A 468 -24.79 41.87 6.27
CA ALA A 468 -24.19 40.68 6.88
C ALA A 468 -25.21 39.57 7.20
N GLY A 469 -26.31 39.90 7.89
CA GLY A 469 -27.29 38.92 8.40
C GLY A 469 -28.10 38.16 7.34
N LYS A 470 -28.00 38.50 6.05
CA LYS A 470 -28.53 37.67 4.94
C LYS A 470 -27.45 36.97 4.13
N ILE A 471 -26.18 37.28 4.38
CA ILE A 471 -25.02 36.71 3.70
C ILE A 471 -24.44 35.55 4.52
N THR A 472 -24.54 35.55 5.86
CA THR A 472 -24.14 34.43 6.73
C THR A 472 -24.92 33.14 6.47
N ASP A 473 -26.22 33.21 6.18
CA ASP A 473 -27.02 32.03 5.77
C ASP A 473 -26.55 31.43 4.42
N ALA A 474 -25.95 32.25 3.53
CA ALA A 474 -25.34 31.77 2.30
C ALA A 474 -23.89 31.29 2.53
N PHE A 475 -23.10 32.00 3.34
CA PHE A 475 -21.69 31.66 3.61
C PHE A 475 -21.51 30.44 4.52
N SER A 476 -22.52 30.06 5.30
CA SER A 476 -22.52 28.76 5.98
C SER A 476 -22.56 27.58 5.00
N SER A 477 -23.01 27.76 3.75
CA SER A 477 -22.83 26.76 2.67
C SER A 477 -21.41 26.74 2.05
N LEU A 478 -20.56 27.72 2.39
CA LEU A 478 -19.13 27.76 2.06
C LEU A 478 -18.24 27.21 3.19
N ALA A 479 -18.80 26.44 4.12
CA ALA A 479 -18.03 25.65 5.09
C ALA A 479 -16.94 24.80 4.40
N LYS A 480 -15.89 24.43 5.16
CA LYS A 480 -14.89 23.45 4.70
C LYS A 480 -15.62 22.20 4.19
N ARG A 481 -15.22 21.68 3.03
CA ARG A 481 -15.75 20.39 2.55
C ARG A 481 -15.40 19.32 3.58
N SER A 482 -16.41 18.59 4.05
CA SER A 482 -16.22 17.41 4.90
C SER A 482 -15.31 16.38 4.24
N ASN A 483 -14.70 15.52 5.06
CA ASN A 483 -13.80 14.47 4.58
C ASN A 483 -14.55 13.53 3.64
N PHE A 484 -15.77 13.13 4.00
CA PHE A 484 -16.64 12.35 3.12
C PHE A 484 -16.88 13.06 1.78
N ARG A 485 -17.26 14.35 1.77
CA ARG A 485 -17.52 15.08 0.50
C ARG A 485 -16.26 15.29 -0.34
N ALA A 486 -15.09 15.38 0.29
CA ALA A 486 -13.80 15.43 -0.40
C ALA A 486 -13.42 14.07 -1.03
N ILE A 487 -13.58 12.97 -0.28
CA ILE A 487 -13.36 11.59 -0.75
C ILE A 487 -14.35 11.24 -1.87
N SER A 488 -15.65 11.50 -1.68
CA SER A 488 -16.71 11.25 -2.65
C SER A 488 -16.49 11.97 -3.98
N LYS A 489 -15.90 13.18 -3.96
CA LYS A 489 -15.47 13.88 -5.17
C LYS A 489 -14.23 13.23 -5.83
N LYS A 490 -13.26 12.76 -5.04
CA LYS A 490 -12.01 12.16 -5.55
C LYS A 490 -12.20 10.78 -6.16
N LEU A 491 -13.00 9.94 -5.51
CA LEU A 491 -13.26 8.55 -5.92
C LEU A 491 -14.53 8.38 -6.79
N ASN A 492 -15.22 9.49 -7.10
CA ASN A 492 -16.53 9.49 -7.78
C ASN A 492 -17.51 8.49 -7.12
N LEU A 493 -17.73 8.66 -5.81
CA LEU A 493 -18.67 7.82 -5.05
C LEU A 493 -20.13 8.22 -5.27
N ILE A 494 -20.37 9.43 -5.78
CA ILE A 494 -21.70 9.97 -6.05
C ILE A 494 -21.78 10.21 -7.56
N PRO A 495 -22.37 9.28 -8.34
CA PRO A 495 -22.36 9.34 -9.80
C PRO A 495 -23.04 10.58 -10.35
N ARG A 496 -22.32 11.34 -11.17
CA ARG A 496 -22.85 12.51 -11.88
C ARG A 496 -23.50 12.05 -13.19
N VAL A 497 -24.79 11.71 -13.12
CA VAL A 497 -25.57 11.29 -14.29
C VAL A 497 -26.38 12.46 -14.84
N ASP A 498 -26.15 12.82 -16.10
CA ASP A 498 -27.02 13.74 -16.85
C ASP A 498 -28.32 13.03 -17.28
N GLY A 499 -29.19 12.76 -16.31
CA GLY A 499 -30.47 12.05 -16.49
C GLY A 499 -30.84 11.12 -15.33
N GLU A 500 -31.91 10.36 -15.51
CA GLU A 500 -32.34 9.32 -14.55
C GLU A 500 -31.43 8.08 -14.65
N TYR A 501 -31.04 7.49 -13.51
CA TYR A 501 -30.21 6.28 -13.46
C TYR A 501 -31.02 5.03 -13.86
N ASP A 502 -30.59 4.29 -14.88
CA ASP A 502 -31.28 3.06 -15.30
C ASP A 502 -30.89 1.86 -14.42
N LEU A 503 -31.78 1.53 -13.48
CA LEU A 503 -31.63 0.39 -12.56
C LEU A 503 -31.84 -0.98 -13.23
N LYS A 504 -32.30 -1.04 -14.50
CA LYS A 504 -32.44 -2.30 -15.26
C LYS A 504 -31.16 -2.67 -16.03
N VAL A 505 -30.32 -1.68 -16.32
CA VAL A 505 -29.00 -1.83 -16.96
C VAL A 505 -27.99 -0.99 -16.18
N PRO A 506 -27.64 -1.40 -14.94
CA PRO A 506 -26.75 -0.64 -14.08
C PRO A 506 -25.37 -0.47 -14.72
N ARG A 507 -24.83 0.75 -14.66
CA ARG A 507 -23.57 1.13 -15.33
C ARG A 507 -22.35 1.04 -14.43
N ASP A 508 -22.54 1.17 -13.12
CA ASP A 508 -21.51 1.01 -12.11
C ASP A 508 -22.08 0.40 -10.83
N MET A 509 -21.22 0.27 -9.81
CA MET A 509 -21.56 -0.29 -8.50
C MET A 509 -22.64 0.50 -7.72
N ALA A 510 -23.01 1.73 -8.12
CA ALA A 510 -23.95 2.56 -7.35
C ALA A 510 -25.38 2.01 -7.33
N TYR A 511 -25.69 1.06 -8.22
CA TYR A 511 -27.01 0.43 -8.29
C TYR A 511 -27.45 -0.25 -6.99
N VAL A 512 -26.51 -0.66 -6.12
CA VAL A 512 -26.80 -1.24 -4.80
C VAL A 512 -27.39 -0.24 -3.80
N PHE A 513 -27.30 1.06 -4.12
CA PHE A 513 -27.93 2.19 -3.44
C PHE A 513 -28.65 3.11 -4.47
N SER A 514 -29.46 2.50 -5.34
CA SER A 514 -30.32 3.19 -6.34
C SER A 514 -29.62 4.17 -7.30
N GLY A 515 -28.29 4.10 -7.45
CA GLY A 515 -27.50 5.02 -8.26
C GLY A 515 -26.99 6.28 -7.52
N ALA A 516 -27.36 6.48 -6.26
CA ALA A 516 -26.97 7.67 -5.48
C ALA A 516 -25.55 7.56 -4.90
N TYR A 517 -25.11 6.36 -4.53
CA TYR A 517 -23.84 6.14 -3.84
C TYR A 517 -23.18 4.80 -4.22
N VAL A 518 -21.88 4.85 -4.49
CA VAL A 518 -20.98 3.69 -4.62
C VAL A 518 -20.33 3.43 -3.26
N PRO A 519 -20.36 2.19 -2.73
CA PRO A 519 -19.66 1.86 -1.49
C PRO A 519 -18.18 2.28 -1.54
N LEU A 520 -17.73 3.04 -0.53
CA LEU A 520 -16.34 3.50 -0.45
C LEU A 520 -15.39 2.30 -0.39
N SER A 521 -15.68 1.30 0.44
CA SER A 521 -14.91 0.05 0.53
C SER A 521 -14.68 -0.60 -0.84
N CYS A 522 -15.74 -0.72 -1.64
CA CYS A 522 -15.70 -1.36 -2.96
C CYS A 522 -14.97 -0.51 -4.01
N ARG A 523 -15.08 0.83 -3.94
CA ARG A 523 -14.35 1.74 -4.84
C ARG A 523 -12.86 1.82 -4.51
N LEU A 524 -12.47 1.72 -3.23
CA LEU A 524 -11.05 1.60 -2.85
C LEU A 524 -10.43 0.34 -3.45
N ILE A 525 -11.12 -0.81 -3.35
CA ILE A 525 -10.69 -2.06 -4.00
C ILE A 525 -10.53 -1.88 -5.51
N GLU A 526 -11.52 -1.30 -6.20
CA GLU A 526 -11.41 -1.03 -7.65
C GLU A 526 -10.17 -0.16 -7.97
N GLN A 527 -9.96 0.94 -7.25
CA GLN A 527 -8.84 1.85 -7.53
C GLN A 527 -7.48 1.25 -7.20
N VAL A 528 -7.36 0.40 -6.18
CA VAL A 528 -6.10 -0.30 -5.88
C VAL A 528 -5.85 -1.43 -6.88
N LEU A 529 -6.87 -2.17 -7.33
CA LEU A 529 -6.73 -3.18 -8.39
C LEU A 529 -6.28 -2.57 -9.73
N GLU A 530 -6.78 -1.39 -10.08
CA GLU A 530 -6.38 -0.67 -11.30
C GLU A 530 -4.93 -0.15 -11.27
N ARG A 531 -4.35 0.00 -10.07
CA ARG A 531 -3.02 0.62 -9.85
C ARG A 531 -1.98 -0.32 -9.24
N ARG A 532 -2.39 -1.53 -8.83
CA ARG A 532 -1.66 -2.49 -7.99
C ARG A 532 -1.02 -1.89 -6.72
N SER A 533 -1.54 -0.77 -6.23
CA SER A 533 -0.95 -0.01 -5.12
C SER A 533 -1.90 1.06 -4.59
N TRP A 534 -1.57 1.63 -3.43
CA TRP A 534 -2.22 2.85 -2.89
C TRP A 534 -1.74 4.15 -3.56
N GLN A 535 -0.91 4.08 -4.60
CA GLN A 535 -0.31 5.28 -5.20
C GLN A 535 -1.37 6.17 -5.87
N GLY A 536 -1.29 7.48 -5.65
CA GLY A 536 -2.31 8.44 -6.04
C GLY A 536 -3.61 8.36 -5.24
N LEU A 537 -3.63 7.66 -4.10
CA LEU A 537 -4.73 7.63 -3.11
C LEU A 537 -4.30 8.21 -1.76
N GLU A 538 -3.09 8.77 -1.63
CA GLU A 538 -2.49 9.22 -0.37
C GLU A 538 -3.35 10.28 0.34
N GLU A 539 -3.94 11.21 -0.43
CA GLU A 539 -4.84 12.21 0.14
C GLU A 539 -6.18 11.61 0.60
N VAL A 540 -6.64 10.50 0.01
CA VAL A 540 -7.83 9.76 0.45
C VAL A 540 -7.54 9.00 1.74
N VAL A 541 -6.43 8.26 1.79
CA VAL A 541 -5.96 7.55 2.99
C VAL A 541 -5.77 8.53 4.16
N ARG A 542 -5.21 9.72 3.90
CA ARG A 542 -5.09 10.80 4.88
C ARG A 542 -6.45 11.37 5.33
N LEU A 543 -7.43 11.52 4.43
CA LEU A 543 -8.78 11.97 4.79
C LEU A 543 -9.58 10.91 5.58
N LEU A 544 -9.18 9.64 5.49
CA LEU A 544 -9.62 8.53 6.36
C LEU A 544 -8.77 8.40 7.64
N ASN A 545 -7.88 9.36 7.92
CA ASN A 545 -6.99 9.38 9.08
C ASN A 545 -6.08 8.12 9.23
N CYS A 546 -5.75 7.44 8.12
CA CYS A 546 -5.11 6.12 8.15
C CYS A 546 -3.74 6.07 7.42
N SER A 547 -3.01 7.18 7.37
CA SER A 547 -1.69 7.29 6.70
C SER A 547 -0.64 6.26 7.16
N GLU A 548 -0.74 5.77 8.40
CA GLU A 548 0.17 4.78 9.00
C GLU A 548 -0.44 3.36 9.06
N CYS A 549 -1.72 3.23 8.72
CA CYS A 549 -2.48 1.97 8.76
C CYS A 549 -2.99 1.49 7.39
N SER A 550 -2.54 2.11 6.29
CA SER A 550 -2.59 1.51 4.95
C SER A 550 -1.29 0.76 4.63
N PHE A 551 -1.38 -0.44 4.06
CA PHE A 551 -0.22 -1.22 3.61
C PHE A 551 -0.46 -1.89 2.26
N ALA A 552 0.62 -2.18 1.53
CA ALA A 552 0.64 -3.01 0.34
C ALA A 552 1.96 -3.79 0.29
N ASP A 553 1.90 -5.09 0.07
CA ASP A 553 3.06 -5.99 -0.06
C ASP A 553 2.87 -6.92 -1.28
N MET A 554 3.96 -7.18 -2.00
CA MET A 554 3.97 -7.85 -3.30
C MET A 554 5.02 -8.96 -3.29
N THR A 555 4.64 -10.14 -2.78
CA THR A 555 5.49 -11.31 -2.78
C THR A 555 5.52 -11.97 -4.17
N LYS A 556 6.74 -12.25 -4.64
CA LYS A 556 7.13 -12.67 -6.02
C LYS A 556 6.01 -13.27 -6.89
N GLU A 557 5.42 -12.45 -7.77
CA GLU A 557 4.34 -12.84 -8.70
C GLU A 557 4.69 -14.04 -9.60
N ASP A 558 5.98 -14.33 -9.84
CA ASP A 558 6.50 -15.42 -10.68
C ASP A 558 5.94 -16.83 -10.39
N ARG A 559 5.34 -17.04 -9.21
CA ARG A 559 4.72 -18.31 -8.80
C ARG A 559 3.20 -18.40 -9.06
N ALA A 560 2.54 -17.27 -9.35
CA ALA A 560 1.09 -17.19 -9.55
C ALA A 560 0.68 -17.50 -11.00
N SER A 561 -0.58 -17.86 -11.21
CA SER A 561 -1.14 -18.03 -12.57
C SER A 561 -1.96 -16.80 -12.97
N SER A 562 -2.20 -16.64 -14.27
CA SER A 562 -3.11 -15.59 -14.78
C SER A 562 -4.58 -15.82 -14.35
N GLU A 563 -4.92 -16.99 -13.81
CA GLU A 563 -6.23 -17.28 -13.21
C GLU A 563 -6.24 -16.97 -11.71
N SER A 564 -5.19 -17.32 -10.97
CA SER A 564 -5.10 -16.98 -9.54
C SER A 564 -5.01 -15.47 -9.33
N LEU A 565 -4.27 -14.73 -10.18
CA LEU A 565 -4.27 -13.26 -10.21
C LEU A 565 -5.62 -12.63 -10.58
N ARG A 566 -6.65 -13.42 -10.91
CA ARG A 566 -8.03 -12.96 -11.10
C ARG A 566 -8.99 -13.42 -9.99
N LEU A 567 -8.47 -14.10 -8.97
CA LEU A 567 -9.16 -14.47 -7.73
C LEU A 567 -8.69 -13.56 -6.59
N ILE A 568 -9.65 -12.89 -5.95
CA ILE A 568 -9.40 -11.82 -4.97
C ILE A 568 -10.16 -12.13 -3.69
N LEU A 569 -9.43 -12.31 -2.58
CA LEU A 569 -10.00 -12.43 -1.24
C LEU A 569 -10.19 -11.03 -0.62
N VAL A 570 -11.38 -10.71 -0.14
CA VAL A 570 -11.69 -9.45 0.54
C VAL A 570 -12.15 -9.74 1.96
N VAL A 571 -11.39 -9.26 2.93
CA VAL A 571 -11.54 -9.49 4.37
C VAL A 571 -12.11 -8.24 5.03
N PHE A 572 -13.37 -8.29 5.45
CA PHE A 572 -14.04 -7.18 6.13
C PHE A 572 -14.04 -7.38 7.65
N LEU A 573 -13.20 -6.62 8.35
CA LEU A 573 -13.02 -6.66 9.80
C LEU A 573 -14.00 -5.69 10.47
N GLY A 574 -14.87 -6.21 11.33
CA GLY A 574 -16.03 -5.46 11.85
C GLY A 574 -17.29 -5.56 10.97
N GLY A 575 -17.23 -6.29 9.86
CA GLY A 575 -18.41 -6.79 9.13
C GLY A 575 -18.61 -6.26 7.70
N CYS A 576 -19.24 -7.05 6.84
CA CYS A 576 -19.66 -6.65 5.48
C CYS A 576 -21.19 -6.67 5.29
N THR A 577 -21.69 -5.80 4.42
CA THR A 577 -23.09 -5.76 3.97
C THR A 577 -23.31 -6.61 2.71
N PHE A 578 -24.56 -7.00 2.44
CA PHE A 578 -24.91 -7.66 1.18
C PHE A 578 -24.88 -6.70 -0.02
N SER A 579 -25.02 -5.38 0.21
CA SER A 579 -24.75 -4.34 -0.80
C SER A 579 -23.28 -4.35 -1.26
N GLU A 580 -22.31 -4.44 -0.35
CA GLU A 580 -20.87 -4.52 -0.70
C GLU A 580 -20.54 -5.80 -1.50
N ILE A 581 -21.06 -6.93 -1.02
CA ILE A 581 -20.93 -8.22 -1.71
C ILE A 581 -21.53 -8.12 -3.13
N SER A 582 -22.71 -7.53 -3.28
CA SER A 582 -23.37 -7.34 -4.59
C SER A 582 -22.60 -6.40 -5.52
N ALA A 583 -22.03 -5.32 -4.98
CA ALA A 583 -21.21 -4.36 -5.71
C ALA A 583 -19.92 -5.00 -6.23
N LEU A 584 -19.20 -5.75 -5.40
CA LEU A 584 -17.97 -6.44 -5.81
C LEU A 584 -18.27 -7.61 -6.75
N ARG A 585 -19.35 -8.36 -6.54
CA ARG A 585 -19.86 -9.35 -7.52
C ARG A 585 -20.23 -8.70 -8.87
N PHE A 586 -20.68 -7.44 -8.90
CA PHE A 586 -20.87 -6.68 -10.14
C PHE A 586 -19.54 -6.30 -10.78
N LEU A 587 -18.62 -5.70 -10.01
CA LEU A 587 -17.28 -5.31 -10.46
C LEU A 587 -16.51 -6.49 -11.07
N GLY A 588 -16.63 -7.68 -10.48
CA GLY A 588 -16.02 -8.91 -10.99
C GLY A 588 -16.54 -9.31 -12.37
N ARG A 589 -17.84 -9.19 -12.63
CA ARG A 589 -18.43 -9.46 -13.97
C ARG A 589 -17.88 -8.50 -15.01
N GLU A 590 -17.81 -7.21 -14.70
CA GLU A 590 -17.35 -6.16 -15.62
C GLU A 590 -15.85 -6.22 -15.92
N LYS A 591 -15.01 -6.35 -14.88
CA LYS A 591 -13.53 -6.34 -15.01
C LYS A 591 -12.92 -7.71 -15.30
N GLY A 592 -13.66 -8.81 -15.10
CA GLY A 592 -13.19 -10.19 -15.33
C GLY A 592 -12.55 -10.87 -14.11
N TYR A 593 -12.84 -10.39 -12.91
CA TYR A 593 -12.38 -10.97 -11.63
C TYR A 593 -13.44 -11.87 -10.99
N ARG A 594 -13.02 -12.76 -10.08
CA ARG A 594 -13.90 -13.32 -9.05
C ARG A 594 -13.44 -12.86 -7.66
N PHE A 595 -14.42 -12.42 -6.88
CA PHE A 595 -14.23 -12.03 -5.48
C PHE A 595 -14.67 -13.18 -4.57
N ILE A 596 -13.91 -13.37 -3.49
CA ILE A 596 -14.19 -14.26 -2.36
C ILE A 596 -14.26 -13.35 -1.15
N PHE A 597 -15.29 -13.49 -0.33
CA PHE A 597 -15.55 -12.63 0.81
C PHE A 597 -15.23 -13.39 2.10
N LEU A 598 -14.44 -12.79 2.98
CA LEU A 598 -14.28 -13.19 4.37
C LEU A 598 -14.75 -12.04 5.26
N THR A 599 -15.45 -12.33 6.34
CA THR A 599 -15.82 -11.31 7.32
C THR A 599 -15.88 -11.85 8.74
N THR A 600 -15.71 -10.98 9.73
CA THR A 600 -15.88 -11.33 11.14
C THR A 600 -17.33 -11.71 11.44
N ALA A 601 -18.29 -10.99 10.86
CA ALA A 601 -19.71 -11.34 10.82
C ALA A 601 -20.42 -10.50 9.73
N VAL A 602 -21.46 -11.04 9.09
CA VAL A 602 -22.30 -10.25 8.17
C VAL A 602 -23.05 -9.18 8.97
N THR A 603 -23.03 -7.93 8.48
CA THR A 603 -23.58 -6.76 9.17
C THR A 603 -24.55 -5.95 8.29
N ASN A 604 -25.37 -5.13 8.95
CA ASN A 604 -26.21 -4.11 8.33
C ASN A 604 -26.43 -2.98 9.35
N SER A 605 -27.10 -1.91 8.93
CA SER A 605 -27.32 -0.72 9.77
C SER A 605 -28.03 -1.02 11.09
N ALA A 606 -28.97 -1.96 11.10
CA ALA A 606 -29.64 -2.41 12.32
C ALA A 606 -28.65 -3.05 13.31
N ARG A 607 -27.84 -4.04 12.87
CA ARG A 607 -26.82 -4.69 13.72
C ARG A 607 -25.76 -3.69 14.20
N LEU A 608 -25.38 -2.72 13.37
CA LEU A 608 -24.42 -1.67 13.71
C LEU A 608 -24.93 -0.77 14.85
N MET A 609 -26.20 -0.35 14.81
CA MET A 609 -26.82 0.45 15.87
C MET A 609 -27.16 -0.37 17.12
N GLU A 610 -27.48 -1.66 16.97
CA GLU A 610 -27.68 -2.60 18.08
C GLU A 610 -26.38 -2.81 18.86
N ALA A 611 -25.23 -3.00 18.19
CA ALA A 611 -23.93 -3.14 18.85
C ALA A 611 -23.51 -1.90 19.68
N MET A 612 -23.93 -0.71 19.24
CA MET A 612 -23.69 0.57 19.92
C MET A 612 -24.64 0.82 21.11
N SER A 613 -25.72 0.05 21.21
CA SER A 613 -26.74 0.21 22.25
C SER A 613 -26.45 -0.70 23.45
N GLU A 614 -26.49 -0.14 24.65
CA GLU A 614 -26.46 -0.96 25.87
C GLU A 614 -27.82 -1.65 26.04
N SER A 615 -27.82 -2.98 26.04
CA SER A 615 -29.04 -3.76 26.26
C SER A 615 -29.43 -3.72 27.75
N ALA A 616 -30.13 -2.65 28.14
CA ALA A 616 -30.83 -2.58 29.42
C ALA A 616 -31.70 -3.84 29.62
N PHE A 617 -31.73 -4.37 30.84
CA PHE A 617 -32.24 -5.70 31.19
C PHE A 617 -33.65 -6.01 30.60
N SER A 618 -33.70 -6.58 29.39
CA SER A 618 -34.92 -7.12 28.75
C SER A 618 -35.33 -8.48 29.34
N GLY A 619 -35.14 -8.64 30.65
CA GLY A 619 -35.36 -9.85 31.44
C GLY A 619 -36.59 -9.78 32.35
N GLY A 620 -37.65 -9.08 31.95
CA GLY A 620 -38.86 -8.93 32.75
C GLY A 620 -40.05 -8.40 31.93
N GLY A 621 -40.99 -9.29 31.59
CA GLY A 621 -42.19 -8.93 30.85
C GLY A 621 -43.23 -8.22 31.71
N TYR A 622 -43.09 -6.91 31.91
CA TYR A 622 -44.18 -6.06 32.37
C TYR A 622 -44.82 -5.32 31.18
N ALA A 623 -45.87 -5.93 30.63
CA ALA A 623 -46.78 -5.21 29.75
C ALA A 623 -47.54 -4.16 30.59
N LEU A 624 -47.06 -2.90 30.56
CA LEU A 624 -47.83 -1.76 31.04
C LEU A 624 -49.07 -1.61 30.15
N ALA A 625 -50.19 -2.16 30.63
CA ALA A 625 -51.46 -2.09 29.93
C ALA A 625 -51.89 -0.62 29.80
N ARG A 626 -52.26 -0.21 28.58
CA ARG A 626 -52.98 1.04 28.38
C ARG A 626 -54.27 1.02 29.20
N VAL A 627 -54.48 2.08 29.97
CA VAL A 627 -55.80 2.44 30.50
C VAL A 627 -56.23 3.68 29.73
N GLU A 628 -57.14 3.50 28.77
CA GLU A 628 -57.92 4.57 28.16
C GLU A 628 -59.34 4.55 28.75
N GLU A 629 -60.08 5.64 28.54
CA GLU A 629 -61.49 5.85 28.94
C GLU A 629 -61.81 5.90 30.45
N LEU A 630 -61.83 7.12 30.98
CA LEU A 630 -62.96 7.82 31.62
C LEU A 630 -62.35 9.02 32.37
N GLY A 631 -62.86 10.26 32.32
CA GLY A 631 -64.08 10.83 31.74
C GLY A 631 -64.18 12.21 32.41
N GLY A 632 -64.17 13.29 31.64
CA GLY A 632 -63.82 14.60 32.18
C GLY A 632 -64.92 15.31 32.97
N LEU A 633 -64.51 16.24 33.84
CA LEU A 633 -65.10 17.58 33.98
C LEU A 633 -64.16 18.48 34.82
N ASP A 634 -63.98 19.73 34.39
CA ASP A 634 -63.14 20.73 35.07
C ASP A 634 -64.03 21.69 35.88
N PHE A 635 -63.65 21.99 37.13
CA PHE A 635 -64.14 23.14 37.87
C PHE A 635 -63.20 23.51 39.03
N ARG A 636 -62.73 24.77 39.04
CA ARG A 636 -62.15 25.41 40.23
C ARG A 636 -63.19 26.31 40.89
N LEU A 637 -63.18 26.39 42.22
CA LEU A 637 -63.19 27.61 43.08
C LEU A 637 -63.24 27.16 44.57
N PRO A 638 -62.99 28.04 45.58
CA PRO A 638 -62.13 27.65 46.70
C PRO A 638 -62.82 27.63 48.07
N GLY A 639 -62.07 27.16 49.08
CA GLY A 639 -62.21 27.65 50.46
C GLY A 639 -62.89 26.71 51.46
N ALA A 640 -62.26 25.56 51.74
CA ALA A 640 -62.51 24.81 52.97
C ALA A 640 -61.19 24.22 53.50
N SER A 641 -60.98 24.24 54.82
CA SER A 641 -59.84 23.55 55.44
C SER A 641 -60.09 22.05 55.41
N ALA A 642 -59.47 21.34 54.46
CA ALA A 642 -59.59 19.90 54.36
C ALA A 642 -58.95 19.22 55.60
N MET A 643 -59.79 18.59 56.42
CA MET A 643 -59.39 17.69 57.48
C MET A 643 -58.48 16.59 56.90
N ARG A 644 -57.41 16.21 57.61
CA ARG A 644 -56.40 15.31 57.04
C ARG A 644 -57.02 13.93 56.85
N ARG A 645 -56.65 13.25 55.76
CA ARG A 645 -57.17 11.91 55.44
C ARG A 645 -56.93 10.87 56.57
N SER A 646 -55.88 11.07 57.36
CA SER A 646 -55.58 10.31 58.59
C SER A 646 -56.57 10.55 59.73
N GLU A 647 -57.08 11.78 59.87
CA GLU A 647 -58.05 12.16 60.91
C GLU A 647 -59.42 11.56 60.57
N VAL A 648 -59.83 11.62 59.29
CA VAL A 648 -61.05 10.97 58.78
C VAL A 648 -61.00 9.45 59.00
N LEU A 649 -59.87 8.80 58.68
CA LEU A 649 -59.70 7.35 58.91
C LEU A 649 -59.71 6.97 60.40
N ALA A 650 -59.25 7.86 61.30
CA ALA A 650 -59.34 7.65 62.74
C ALA A 650 -60.81 7.72 63.23
N GLU A 651 -61.60 8.68 62.74
CA GLU A 651 -63.02 8.78 63.05
C GLU A 651 -63.82 7.58 62.50
N GLU A 652 -63.54 7.16 61.25
CA GLU A 652 -64.13 5.94 60.67
C GLU A 652 -63.80 4.69 61.50
N SER A 653 -62.57 4.59 62.02
CA SER A 653 -62.13 3.49 62.89
C SER A 653 -62.87 3.48 64.23
N ILE A 654 -63.06 4.65 64.86
CA ILE A 654 -63.86 4.79 66.10
C ILE A 654 -65.31 4.38 65.84
N VAL A 655 -65.92 4.84 64.74
CA VAL A 655 -67.29 4.48 64.35
C VAL A 655 -67.43 2.98 64.07
N CYS A 656 -66.42 2.34 63.45
CA CYS A 656 -66.40 0.90 63.22
C CYS A 656 -66.36 0.12 64.55
N LEU A 657 -65.43 0.47 65.44
CA LEU A 657 -65.30 -0.13 66.77
C LEU A 657 -66.57 0.03 67.60
N GLN A 658 -67.19 1.21 67.59
CA GLN A 658 -68.40 1.49 68.37
C GLN A 658 -69.62 0.73 67.83
N LYS A 659 -69.72 0.49 66.52
CA LYS A 659 -70.73 -0.43 65.95
C LYS A 659 -70.51 -1.86 66.43
N ALA A 660 -69.27 -2.36 66.40
CA ALA A 660 -68.93 -3.72 66.85
C ALA A 660 -69.23 -3.93 68.36
N LEU A 661 -68.87 -2.96 69.22
CA LEU A 661 -69.15 -3.01 70.65
C LEU A 661 -70.65 -2.95 70.98
N ASN A 662 -71.43 -2.14 70.25
CA ASN A 662 -72.89 -2.12 70.39
C ASN A 662 -73.50 -3.48 70.03
N HIS A 663 -73.06 -4.10 68.92
CA HIS A 663 -73.60 -5.39 68.49
C HIS A 663 -73.19 -6.54 69.43
N LEU A 664 -71.98 -6.50 70.01
CA LEU A 664 -71.59 -7.43 71.08
C LEU A 664 -72.48 -7.30 72.31
N ARG A 665 -72.88 -6.08 72.72
CA ARG A 665 -73.82 -5.87 73.82
C ARG A 665 -75.19 -6.50 73.52
N GLU A 666 -75.74 -6.26 72.32
CA GLU A 666 -77.01 -6.84 71.87
C GLU A 666 -76.98 -8.37 71.92
N ILE A 667 -75.90 -8.99 71.42
CA ILE A 667 -75.69 -10.45 71.46
C ILE A 667 -75.65 -10.96 72.91
N TRP A 668 -74.94 -10.28 73.81
CA TRP A 668 -74.88 -10.70 75.21
C TRP A 668 -76.20 -10.51 75.97
N GLU A 669 -77.02 -9.54 75.57
CA GLU A 669 -78.38 -9.32 76.10
C GLU A 669 -79.33 -10.42 75.62
N LEU A 670 -79.28 -10.79 74.34
CA LEU A 670 -80.05 -11.91 73.78
C LEU A 670 -79.66 -13.28 74.39
N ILE A 671 -78.41 -13.46 74.80
CA ILE A 671 -77.92 -14.66 75.51
C ILE A 671 -78.26 -14.62 77.01
N GLY A 672 -78.65 -13.47 77.57
CA GLY A 672 -78.99 -13.32 78.99
C GLY A 672 -77.77 -13.26 79.93
N ILE A 673 -76.64 -12.72 79.46
CA ILE A 673 -75.40 -12.67 80.24
C ILE A 673 -75.49 -11.57 81.33
N PRO A 674 -75.19 -11.88 82.62
CA PRO A 674 -75.18 -10.89 83.71
C PRO A 674 -74.28 -9.68 83.41
N GLU A 675 -74.71 -8.51 83.89
CA GLU A 675 -74.05 -7.23 83.60
C GLU A 675 -72.57 -7.22 84.01
N ASP A 676 -72.24 -7.75 85.20
CA ASP A 676 -70.87 -7.89 85.70
C ASP A 676 -69.96 -8.66 84.72
N GLN A 677 -70.49 -9.72 84.09
CA GLN A 677 -69.74 -10.51 83.10
C GLN A 677 -69.64 -9.79 81.75
N ARG A 678 -70.66 -9.02 81.35
CA ARG A 678 -70.61 -8.16 80.16
C ARG A 678 -69.57 -7.05 80.35
N LEU A 679 -69.48 -6.47 81.55
CA LEU A 679 -68.49 -5.47 81.92
C LEU A 679 -67.07 -6.04 81.84
N GLN A 680 -66.83 -7.22 82.46
CA GLN A 680 -65.53 -7.92 82.40
C GLN A 680 -65.09 -8.21 80.96
N ARG A 681 -66.00 -8.71 80.10
CA ARG A 681 -65.71 -8.97 78.68
C ARG A 681 -65.39 -7.68 77.90
N THR A 682 -66.08 -6.59 78.21
CA THR A 682 -65.81 -5.27 77.60
C THR A 682 -64.43 -4.73 78.01
N GLU A 683 -64.06 -4.88 79.28
CA GLU A 683 -62.76 -4.46 79.79
C GLU A 683 -61.59 -5.25 79.16
N VAL A 684 -61.80 -6.54 78.85
CA VAL A 684 -60.83 -7.36 78.08
C VAL A 684 -60.66 -6.83 76.65
N VAL A 685 -61.74 -6.48 75.95
CA VAL A 685 -61.66 -5.88 74.60
C VAL A 685 -60.94 -4.52 74.63
N LYS A 686 -61.30 -3.65 75.58
CA LYS A 686 -60.62 -2.37 75.84
C LYS A 686 -59.14 -2.56 76.14
N LYS A 687 -58.77 -3.58 76.92
CA LYS A 687 -57.36 -3.91 77.18
C LYS A 687 -56.62 -4.28 75.89
N HIS A 688 -57.14 -5.21 75.08
CA HIS A 688 -56.48 -5.61 73.83
C HIS A 688 -56.28 -4.45 72.85
N ILE A 689 -57.23 -3.52 72.78
CA ILE A 689 -57.11 -2.31 71.94
C ILE A 689 -56.03 -1.38 72.49
N LYS A 690 -55.97 -1.20 73.82
CA LYS A 690 -54.89 -0.42 74.44
C LYS A 690 -53.52 -1.07 74.23
N ASP A 691 -53.37 -2.36 74.53
CA ASP A 691 -52.09 -3.09 74.43
C ASP A 691 -51.50 -3.01 73.01
N LEU A 692 -52.37 -2.97 71.97
CA LEU A 692 -51.96 -2.76 70.57
C LEU A 692 -51.51 -1.31 70.29
N LEU A 693 -52.24 -0.31 70.77
CA LEU A 693 -51.88 1.10 70.56
C LEU A 693 -50.59 1.47 71.30
N ASP A 694 -50.42 1.01 72.54
CA ASP A 694 -49.21 1.21 73.33
C ASP A 694 -47.98 0.56 72.64
N MET A 695 -48.15 -0.60 71.98
CA MET A 695 -47.12 -1.24 71.16
C MET A 695 -46.73 -0.36 69.95
N MET A 696 -47.70 0.09 69.16
CA MET A 696 -47.44 0.92 67.97
C MET A 696 -46.74 2.24 68.34
N ILE A 697 -47.12 2.86 69.47
CA ILE A 697 -46.46 4.07 69.98
C ILE A 697 -45.00 3.78 70.33
N ALA A 698 -44.71 2.67 71.04
CA ALA A 698 -43.35 2.29 71.40
C ALA A 698 -42.46 1.98 70.19
N GLU A 699 -43.01 1.41 69.11
CA GLU A 699 -42.29 1.18 67.85
C GLU A 699 -41.90 2.48 67.14
N GLU A 700 -42.82 3.46 67.08
CA GLU A 700 -42.57 4.79 66.50
C GLU A 700 -41.64 5.65 67.36
N GLU A 701 -41.73 5.59 68.69
CA GLU A 701 -40.76 6.23 69.59
C GLU A 701 -39.35 5.62 69.42
N SER A 702 -39.26 4.30 69.26
CA SER A 702 -38.00 3.61 68.94
C SER A 702 -37.45 3.97 67.56
N LEU A 703 -38.30 4.22 66.56
CA LEU A 703 -37.88 4.75 65.25
C LEU A 703 -37.33 6.17 65.37
N LYS A 704 -38.05 7.06 66.08
CA LYS A 704 -37.62 8.44 66.36
C LYS A 704 -36.27 8.52 67.07
N GLU A 705 -36.05 7.69 68.10
CA GLU A 705 -34.74 7.61 68.78
C GLU A 705 -33.60 7.19 67.85
N ARG A 706 -33.85 6.21 66.97
CA ARG A 706 -32.85 5.72 66.01
C ARG A 706 -32.47 6.81 65.00
N LEU A 707 -33.45 7.56 64.49
CA LEU A 707 -33.20 8.69 63.58
C LEU A 707 -32.38 9.80 64.25
N ILE A 708 -32.70 10.18 65.50
CA ILE A 708 -31.95 11.19 66.26
C ILE A 708 -30.49 10.73 66.51
N LYS A 709 -30.28 9.44 66.80
CA LYS A 709 -28.93 8.85 66.91
C LYS A 709 -28.18 8.88 65.58
N SER A 710 -28.85 8.57 64.47
CA SER A 710 -28.26 8.63 63.12
C SER A 710 -27.82 10.05 62.73
N ILE A 711 -28.68 11.06 62.93
CA ILE A 711 -28.38 12.49 62.74
C ILE A 711 -27.10 12.89 63.49
N SER A 712 -26.99 12.54 64.77
CA SER A 712 -25.82 12.90 65.59
C SER A 712 -24.52 12.21 65.15
N ILE A 713 -24.61 11.03 64.54
CA ILE A 713 -23.46 10.34 63.92
C ILE A 713 -23.08 11.04 62.61
N CYS A 714 -24.05 11.28 61.72
CA CYS A 714 -23.83 11.93 60.43
C CYS A 714 -23.26 13.35 60.59
N GLN A 715 -23.76 14.17 61.52
CA GLN A 715 -23.20 15.51 61.80
C GLN A 715 -21.73 15.45 62.25
N LYS A 716 -21.35 14.50 63.11
CA LYS A 716 -19.96 14.33 63.57
C LYS A 716 -19.03 13.90 62.45
N GLU A 717 -19.46 12.92 61.64
CA GLU A 717 -18.67 12.46 60.50
C GLU A 717 -18.56 13.55 59.42
N LEU A 718 -19.64 14.26 59.11
CA LEU A 718 -19.64 15.35 58.13
C LEU A 718 -18.68 16.47 58.52
N ASN A 719 -18.69 16.91 59.78
CA ASN A 719 -17.72 17.89 60.28
C ASN A 719 -16.26 17.41 60.18
N THR A 720 -16.03 16.11 60.40
CA THR A 720 -14.70 15.50 60.24
C THR A 720 -14.25 15.54 58.78
N LEU A 721 -15.12 15.12 57.85
CA LEU A 721 -14.84 15.08 56.42
C LEU A 721 -14.67 16.48 55.80
N CYS A 722 -15.48 17.47 56.20
CA CYS A 722 -15.32 18.87 55.81
C CYS A 722 -13.95 19.42 56.23
N SER A 723 -13.51 19.12 57.46
CA SER A 723 -12.19 19.53 57.95
C SER A 723 -11.03 18.86 57.21
N GLU A 724 -11.15 17.60 56.79
CA GLU A 724 -10.13 16.92 55.99
C GLU A 724 -10.07 17.42 54.54
N LEU A 725 -11.23 17.75 53.96
CA LEU A 725 -11.36 18.19 52.57
C LEU A 725 -11.08 19.68 52.37
N HIS A 726 -10.96 20.45 53.46
CA HIS A 726 -10.89 21.92 53.47
C HIS A 726 -12.11 22.54 52.77
N VAL A 727 -13.31 22.10 53.18
CA VAL A 727 -14.61 22.53 52.64
C VAL A 727 -15.46 23.09 53.78
N GLU A 728 -16.23 24.14 53.51
CA GLU A 728 -17.13 24.78 54.48
C GLU A 728 -18.09 23.78 55.14
N PRO A 729 -18.43 23.95 56.44
CA PRO A 729 -19.44 23.14 57.11
C PRO A 729 -20.81 23.26 56.43
N PHE A 730 -21.52 22.14 56.34
CA PHE A 730 -22.90 22.11 55.85
C PHE A 730 -23.84 22.92 56.77
N GLN A 731 -24.66 23.79 56.18
CA GLN A 731 -25.65 24.61 56.90
C GLN A 731 -27.06 24.04 56.67
N GLU A 732 -27.83 23.92 57.74
CA GLU A 732 -29.19 23.35 57.71
C GLU A 732 -30.21 24.44 57.31
N GLU A 733 -30.67 24.42 56.04
CA GLU A 733 -31.63 25.41 55.52
C GLU A 733 -33.09 25.10 55.92
N GLY A 734 -33.52 25.65 57.06
CA GLY A 734 -34.93 25.79 57.45
C GLY A 734 -35.53 24.64 58.27
N GLU A 735 -36.83 24.74 58.56
CA GLU A 735 -37.58 23.77 59.38
C GLU A 735 -37.83 22.45 58.63
N THR A 736 -36.81 21.60 58.57
CA THR A 736 -36.90 20.24 57.99
C THR A 736 -37.44 19.22 59.00
N THR A 737 -38.04 18.13 58.51
CA THR A 737 -38.48 17.04 59.39
C THR A 737 -37.30 16.14 59.76
N ILE A 738 -37.37 15.48 60.93
CA ILE A 738 -36.31 14.59 61.43
C ILE A 738 -35.88 13.54 60.38
N LEU A 739 -36.83 12.98 59.63
CA LEU A 739 -36.55 11.98 58.58
C LEU A 739 -35.85 12.59 57.35
N GLN A 740 -36.19 13.84 56.99
CA GLN A 740 -35.57 14.54 55.88
C GLN A 740 -34.15 15.01 56.25
N LEU A 741 -33.96 15.53 57.47
CA LEU A 741 -32.65 15.95 57.98
C LEU A 741 -31.66 14.77 58.08
N GLU A 742 -32.10 13.60 58.56
CA GLU A 742 -31.26 12.39 58.60
C GLU A 742 -30.77 11.99 57.19
N LYS A 743 -31.69 11.97 56.23
CA LYS A 743 -31.43 11.64 54.83
C LYS A 743 -30.47 12.62 54.17
N ASP A 744 -30.65 13.92 54.37
CA ASP A 744 -29.84 14.95 53.72
C ASP A 744 -28.41 14.99 54.29
N LEU A 745 -28.27 14.94 55.62
CA LEU A 745 -26.96 14.81 56.29
C LEU A 745 -26.23 13.54 55.85
N ARG A 746 -26.93 12.41 55.75
CA ARG A 746 -26.33 11.15 55.29
C ARG A 746 -25.91 11.24 53.82
N THR A 747 -26.72 11.83 52.96
CA THR A 747 -26.38 12.07 51.54
C THR A 747 -25.13 12.93 51.42
N GLN A 748 -24.99 13.96 52.26
CA GLN A 748 -23.81 14.82 52.29
C GLN A 748 -22.55 14.10 52.82
N VAL A 749 -22.68 13.22 53.82
CA VAL A 749 -21.58 12.33 54.27
C VAL A 749 -21.12 11.41 53.14
N GLU A 750 -22.04 10.77 52.43
CA GLU A 750 -21.71 9.89 51.30
C GLU A 750 -21.03 10.66 50.15
N LEU A 751 -21.45 11.90 49.87
CA LEU A 751 -20.80 12.81 48.92
C LEU A 751 -19.36 13.20 49.35
N MET A 752 -19.15 13.56 50.62
CA MET A 752 -17.82 13.97 51.09
C MET A 752 -16.85 12.77 51.19
N ARG A 753 -17.31 11.59 51.62
CA ARG A 753 -16.55 10.34 51.53
C ARG A 753 -16.08 10.07 50.10
N LYS A 754 -16.95 10.30 49.10
CA LYS A 754 -16.62 10.15 47.68
C LYS A 754 -15.53 11.14 47.25
N GLN A 755 -15.66 12.44 47.53
CA GLN A 755 -14.64 13.44 47.19
C GLN A 755 -13.27 13.12 47.82
N LYS A 756 -13.24 12.69 49.08
CA LYS A 756 -12.00 12.28 49.78
C LYS A 756 -11.31 11.11 49.08
N LYS A 757 -12.09 10.11 48.67
CA LYS A 757 -11.60 8.96 47.91
C LYS A 757 -11.05 9.40 46.55
N GLU A 758 -11.79 10.21 45.82
CA GLU A 758 -11.41 10.69 44.47
C GLU A 758 -10.10 11.49 44.49
N ARG A 759 -9.93 12.46 45.40
CA ARG A 759 -8.68 13.25 45.50
C ARG A 759 -7.45 12.39 45.85
N LYS A 760 -7.59 11.41 46.75
CA LYS A 760 -6.48 10.48 47.08
C LYS A 760 -6.20 9.46 45.98
N GLN A 761 -7.21 9.02 45.22
CA GLN A 761 -6.99 8.17 44.04
C GLN A 761 -6.30 8.93 42.91
N GLU A 762 -6.68 10.20 42.69
CA GLU A 762 -6.01 11.06 41.71
C GLU A 762 -4.54 11.31 42.09
N LEU A 763 -4.24 11.67 43.35
CA LEU A 763 -2.86 11.88 43.80
C LEU A 763 -1.96 10.67 43.49
N LYS A 764 -2.44 9.45 43.75
CA LYS A 764 -1.68 8.23 43.44
C LYS A 764 -1.38 8.12 41.94
N LEU A 765 -2.38 8.38 41.07
CA LEU A 765 -2.21 8.33 39.62
C LEU A 765 -1.25 9.41 39.10
N LEU A 766 -1.25 10.61 39.70
CA LEU A 766 -0.31 11.66 39.36
C LEU A 766 1.13 11.29 39.79
N GLN A 767 1.32 10.69 40.98
CA GLN A 767 2.61 10.19 41.45
C GLN A 767 3.16 9.01 40.63
N GLU A 768 2.28 8.21 40.03
CA GLU A 768 2.64 7.11 39.14
C GLU A 768 3.15 7.65 37.78
N GLN A 769 2.42 8.60 37.19
CA GLN A 769 2.84 9.30 35.97
C GLN A 769 4.10 10.18 36.16
N ASP A 770 4.30 10.75 37.35
CA ASP A 770 5.51 11.53 37.67
C ASP A 770 6.76 10.67 37.60
N ARG A 771 6.70 9.46 38.17
CA ARG A 771 7.81 8.50 38.16
C ARG A 771 8.22 8.09 36.75
N GLU A 772 7.26 7.67 35.93
CA GLU A 772 7.51 7.29 34.53
C GLU A 772 8.18 8.40 33.72
N LEU A 773 7.74 9.65 33.92
CA LEU A 773 8.31 10.81 33.22
C LEU A 773 9.67 11.22 33.78
N CYS A 774 9.85 11.17 35.10
CA CYS A 774 11.11 11.49 35.76
C CYS A 774 12.22 10.47 35.46
N GLU A 775 11.90 9.18 35.39
CA GLU A 775 12.84 8.14 34.96
C GLU A 775 13.31 8.39 33.52
N VAL A 776 12.39 8.55 32.55
CA VAL A 776 12.72 8.74 31.13
C VAL A 776 13.45 10.06 30.84
N LEU A 777 13.13 11.14 31.58
CA LEU A 777 13.78 12.45 31.42
C LEU A 777 15.05 12.63 32.27
N CYS A 778 15.33 11.69 33.17
CA CYS A 778 16.33 11.76 34.23
C CYS A 778 16.16 13.02 35.10
N MET A 779 14.98 13.19 35.69
CA MET A 779 14.59 14.34 36.52
C MET A 779 14.17 13.91 37.94
N PRO A 780 14.24 14.81 38.95
CA PRO A 780 13.76 14.52 40.30
C PRO A 780 12.24 14.61 40.39
N HIS A 781 11.65 13.70 41.18
CA HIS A 781 10.21 13.59 41.43
C HIS A 781 9.59 14.83 42.09
N TYR A 782 8.30 15.03 41.87
CA TYR A 782 7.49 16.06 42.53
C TYR A 782 6.98 15.57 43.90
N ASP A 783 7.33 16.27 44.98
CA ASP A 783 7.03 15.86 46.35
C ASP A 783 5.72 16.46 46.88
N ILE A 784 4.83 15.60 47.39
CA ILE A 784 3.57 15.93 48.08
C ILE A 784 3.34 14.88 49.18
N ASP A 785 2.94 15.33 50.37
CA ASP A 785 2.61 14.44 51.49
C ASP A 785 1.44 13.49 51.17
N SER A 786 1.79 12.24 50.89
CA SER A 786 0.85 11.14 50.62
C SER A 786 -0.08 10.79 51.79
N THR A 787 0.24 11.19 53.03
CA THR A 787 -0.56 10.88 54.21
C THR A 787 -1.83 11.73 54.28
N CYS A 788 -1.74 13.02 53.90
CA CYS A 788 -2.86 13.97 53.88
C CYS A 788 -3.82 13.80 52.68
N VAL A 789 -4.95 14.50 52.71
CA VAL A 789 -5.85 14.65 51.54
C VAL A 789 -5.46 15.95 50.84
N PRO A 790 -5.04 15.94 49.56
CA PRO A 790 -4.61 17.17 48.90
C PRO A 790 -5.78 18.11 48.63
N SER A 791 -5.48 19.40 48.62
CA SER A 791 -6.35 20.44 48.07
C SER A 791 -6.48 20.30 46.55
N LEU A 792 -7.47 20.97 45.98
CA LEU A 792 -7.61 21.04 44.52
C LEU A 792 -6.47 21.83 43.86
N ASP A 793 -5.87 22.80 44.58
CA ASP A 793 -4.79 23.63 44.06
C ASP A 793 -3.44 22.91 44.03
N GLU A 794 -3.15 22.05 45.01
CA GLU A 794 -1.99 21.15 44.97
C GLU A 794 -2.11 20.13 43.83
N LEU A 795 -3.29 19.53 43.63
CA LEU A 795 -3.56 18.67 42.48
C LEU A 795 -3.41 19.42 41.15
N ASN A 796 -3.87 20.67 41.06
CA ASN A 796 -3.70 21.51 39.87
C ASN A 796 -2.22 21.85 39.59
N GLN A 797 -1.44 22.17 40.62
CA GLN A 797 0.00 22.41 40.48
C GLN A 797 0.73 21.14 39.99
N PHE A 798 0.37 19.97 40.51
CA PHE A 798 0.93 18.70 40.08
C PHE A 798 0.54 18.36 38.62
N ARG A 799 -0.73 18.54 38.24
CA ARG A 799 -1.18 18.42 36.83
C ARG A 799 -0.37 19.34 35.91
N GLN A 800 -0.07 20.57 36.35
CA GLN A 800 0.74 21.53 35.59
C GLN A 800 2.22 21.09 35.50
N HIS A 801 2.79 20.54 36.56
CA HIS A 801 4.14 19.95 36.55
C HIS A 801 4.25 18.82 35.53
N LEU A 802 3.32 17.85 35.57
CA LEU A 802 3.26 16.74 34.64
C LEU A 802 3.04 17.18 33.19
N ALA A 803 2.27 18.25 32.95
CA ALA A 803 2.14 18.84 31.62
C ALA A 803 3.49 19.38 31.11
N THR A 804 4.24 20.10 31.97
CA THR A 804 5.60 20.59 31.64
C THR A 804 6.60 19.45 31.40
N LEU A 805 6.49 18.32 32.12
CA LEU A 805 7.33 17.13 31.84
C LEU A 805 6.94 16.47 30.51
N LYS A 806 5.64 16.32 30.21
CA LYS A 806 5.15 15.73 28.96
C LYS A 806 5.58 16.55 27.73
N GLU A 807 5.52 17.89 27.83
CA GLU A 807 6.03 18.81 26.79
C GLU A 807 7.54 18.65 26.57
N LYS A 808 8.33 18.54 27.65
CA LYS A 808 9.78 18.26 27.57
C LYS A 808 10.10 16.89 26.96
N LYS A 809 9.31 15.84 27.28
CA LYS A 809 9.45 14.50 26.66
C LYS A 809 9.17 14.55 25.17
N ALA A 810 8.09 15.22 24.75
CA ALA A 810 7.77 15.40 23.33
C ALA A 810 8.90 16.13 22.58
N SER A 811 9.35 17.29 23.09
CA SER A 811 10.41 18.08 22.47
C SER A 811 11.75 17.34 22.37
N ARG A 812 12.18 16.61 23.41
CA ARG A 812 13.40 15.80 23.34
C ARG A 812 13.26 14.58 22.42
N ARG A 813 12.08 13.96 22.32
CA ARG A 813 11.82 12.84 21.38
C ARG A 813 11.86 13.34 19.93
N GLU A 814 11.28 14.51 19.64
CA GLU A 814 11.36 15.14 18.31
C GLU A 814 12.82 15.45 17.90
N GLU A 815 13.63 16.01 18.81
CA GLU A 815 15.06 16.25 18.59
C GLU A 815 15.82 14.93 18.37
N PHE A 816 15.60 13.92 19.23
CA PHE A 816 16.21 12.59 19.10
C PHE A 816 15.90 11.94 17.75
N VAL A 817 14.62 11.83 17.36
CA VAL A 817 14.20 11.19 16.10
C VAL A 817 14.75 11.93 14.89
N THR A 818 14.75 13.26 14.91
CA THR A 818 15.32 14.08 13.84
C THR A 818 16.81 13.79 13.65
N ILE A 819 17.59 13.77 14.73
CA ILE A 819 19.04 13.54 14.66
C ILE A 819 19.37 12.06 14.39
N LYS A 820 18.62 11.09 14.94
CA LYS A 820 18.74 9.65 14.63
C LYS A 820 18.60 9.41 13.13
N ARG A 821 17.58 10.01 12.50
CA ARG A 821 17.38 9.93 11.04
C ARG A 821 18.54 10.55 10.25
N GLN A 822 19.08 11.70 10.68
CA GLN A 822 20.22 12.33 10.03
C GLN A 822 21.52 11.51 10.18
N ILE A 823 21.72 10.87 11.34
CA ILE A 823 22.84 9.95 11.61
C ILE A 823 22.77 8.74 10.67
N ILE A 824 21.61 8.08 10.58
CA ILE A 824 21.41 6.90 9.71
C ILE A 824 21.74 7.24 8.25
N LEU A 825 21.19 8.33 7.71
CA LEU A 825 21.48 8.77 6.34
C LEU A 825 22.97 9.08 6.11
N CYS A 826 23.65 9.68 7.10
CA CYS A 826 25.09 9.93 6.99
C CYS A 826 25.93 8.65 7.12
N MET A 827 25.47 7.64 7.88
CA MET A 827 26.12 6.32 7.96
C MET A 827 25.97 5.54 6.65
N GLU A 828 24.77 5.51 6.07
CA GLU A 828 24.46 4.88 4.78
C GLU A 828 25.34 5.46 3.65
N GLU A 829 25.41 6.79 3.53
CA GLU A 829 26.24 7.45 2.50
C GLU A 829 27.76 7.23 2.68
N LEU A 830 28.19 6.89 3.90
CA LEU A 830 29.59 6.62 4.22
C LEU A 830 29.97 5.13 4.13
N ASP A 831 29.03 4.21 3.87
CA ASP A 831 29.20 2.76 4.08
C ASP A 831 29.67 2.43 5.54
N HIS A 832 29.29 3.22 6.55
CA HIS A 832 29.69 3.03 7.96
C HIS A 832 28.65 2.23 8.76
N THR A 833 29.11 1.28 9.59
CA THR A 833 28.28 0.47 10.49
C THR A 833 28.53 0.84 11.96
N PRO A 834 27.50 0.90 12.83
CA PRO A 834 27.63 1.37 14.21
C PRO A 834 28.60 0.53 15.06
N ASP A 835 29.75 1.11 15.43
CA ASP A 835 30.87 0.40 16.07
C ASP A 835 30.94 0.58 17.60
N THR A 836 30.62 1.75 18.12
CA THR A 836 30.44 2.02 19.56
C THR A 836 29.14 1.40 20.11
N SER A 837 29.01 1.27 21.44
CA SER A 837 27.71 0.91 22.03
C SER A 837 26.69 1.99 21.72
N PHE A 838 27.00 3.25 22.04
CA PHE A 838 26.11 4.39 21.81
C PHE A 838 25.61 4.50 20.37
N GLU A 839 26.43 4.16 19.36
CA GLU A 839 25.95 4.09 17.97
C GLU A 839 24.94 2.96 17.72
N ARG A 840 25.09 1.79 18.36
CA ARG A 840 24.07 0.72 18.32
C ARG A 840 22.83 1.09 19.12
N ASP A 841 22.99 1.64 20.31
CA ASP A 841 21.89 2.10 21.17
C ASP A 841 21.04 3.17 20.43
N VAL A 842 21.69 4.05 19.67
CA VAL A 842 21.01 5.05 18.81
C VAL A 842 20.37 4.42 17.56
N VAL A 843 21.06 3.55 16.82
CA VAL A 843 20.62 3.09 15.50
C VAL A 843 19.69 1.86 15.57
N CYS A 844 19.96 0.93 16.48
CA CYS A 844 19.37 -0.41 16.50
C CYS A 844 18.30 -0.63 17.59
N GLU A 845 18.23 0.20 18.63
CA GLU A 845 17.17 0.11 19.65
C GLU A 845 15.95 0.97 19.31
N ASP A 846 14.81 0.63 19.93
CA ASP A 846 13.53 1.32 19.77
C ASP A 846 13.58 2.78 20.25
N GLU A 847 12.83 3.66 19.57
CA GLU A 847 12.82 5.09 19.87
C GLU A 847 12.34 5.44 21.29
N ASP A 848 11.55 4.57 21.91
CA ASP A 848 10.99 4.75 23.26
C ASP A 848 11.81 4.04 24.35
N ALA A 849 12.83 3.25 23.99
CA ALA A 849 13.80 2.67 24.93
C ALA A 849 14.95 3.64 25.27
N PHE A 850 15.30 4.53 24.32
CA PHE A 850 16.43 5.44 24.47
C PHE A 850 16.19 6.51 25.54
N CYS A 851 17.02 6.54 26.60
CA CYS A 851 16.90 7.52 27.67
C CYS A 851 17.10 8.95 27.15
N LEU A 852 16.05 9.78 27.22
CA LEU A 852 16.03 11.16 26.72
C LEU A 852 16.70 12.14 27.70
N SER A 853 17.88 11.79 28.20
CA SER A 853 18.69 12.66 29.07
C SER A 853 19.31 13.81 28.27
N LEU A 854 19.61 14.93 28.92
CA LEU A 854 20.26 16.08 28.26
C LEU A 854 21.68 15.71 27.76
N GLU A 855 22.37 14.81 28.47
CA GLU A 855 23.69 14.32 28.10
C GLU A 855 23.62 13.45 26.83
N ASN A 856 22.64 12.55 26.73
CA ASN A 856 22.43 11.68 25.58
C ASN A 856 22.07 12.47 24.31
N ILE A 857 21.22 13.50 24.42
CA ILE A 857 20.95 14.42 23.29
C ILE A 857 22.23 15.18 22.90
N THR A 858 23.06 15.57 23.87
CA THR A 858 24.32 16.28 23.63
C THR A 858 25.39 15.39 22.97
N THR A 859 25.45 14.09 23.28
CA THR A 859 26.34 13.13 22.59
C THR A 859 25.83 12.79 21.19
N LEU A 860 24.52 12.64 21.02
CA LEU A 860 23.86 12.45 19.72
C LEU A 860 24.17 13.60 18.74
N GLN A 861 24.05 14.86 19.17
CA GLN A 861 24.46 16.03 18.38
C GLN A 861 25.96 16.02 17.99
N LYS A 862 26.84 15.50 18.86
CA LYS A 862 28.29 15.40 18.56
C LYS A 862 28.57 14.33 17.50
N LEU A 863 27.90 13.17 17.59
CA LEU A 863 28.02 12.08 16.64
C LEU A 863 27.60 12.51 15.22
N LEU A 864 26.44 13.19 15.08
CA LEU A 864 26.00 13.71 13.79
C LEU A 864 27.07 14.62 13.15
N ARG A 865 27.58 15.62 13.88
CA ARG A 865 28.59 16.56 13.36
C ARG A 865 29.89 15.88 12.91
N GLN A 866 30.27 14.76 13.53
CA GLN A 866 31.44 13.97 13.11
C GLN A 866 31.19 13.21 11.80
N LEU A 867 29.99 12.66 11.61
CA LEU A 867 29.58 11.99 10.38
C LEU A 867 29.42 12.99 9.22
N GLU A 868 28.76 14.13 9.45
CA GLU A 868 28.64 15.23 8.47
C GLU A 868 30.02 15.72 7.99
N MET A 869 30.98 15.89 8.90
CA MET A 869 32.34 16.28 8.56
C MET A 869 33.05 15.22 7.71
N ARG A 870 32.92 13.93 8.03
CA ARG A 870 33.47 12.83 7.22
C ARG A 870 32.84 12.77 5.82
N LYS A 871 31.51 12.95 5.73
CA LYS A 871 30.77 12.99 4.46
C LYS A 871 31.27 14.13 3.57
N SER A 872 31.38 15.35 4.11
CA SER A 872 31.91 16.51 3.39
C SER A 872 33.36 16.31 2.93
N GLN A 873 34.21 15.70 3.74
CA GLN A 873 35.60 15.36 3.35
C GLN A 873 35.66 14.35 2.19
N ASN A 874 34.83 13.29 2.21
CA ASN A 874 34.74 12.33 1.12
C ASN A 874 34.23 12.97 -0.17
N GLU A 875 33.21 13.82 -0.09
CA GLU A 875 32.65 14.52 -1.25
C GLU A 875 33.65 15.49 -1.89
N ALA A 876 34.42 16.24 -1.09
CA ALA A 876 35.47 17.12 -1.58
C ALA A 876 36.60 16.35 -2.32
N VAL A 877 37.00 15.18 -1.81
CA VAL A 877 37.98 14.31 -2.49
C VAL A 877 37.41 13.76 -3.80
N CYS A 878 36.15 13.30 -3.80
CA CYS A 878 35.48 12.82 -5.00
C CYS A 878 35.39 13.92 -6.09
N GLU A 879 34.99 15.15 -5.75
CA GLU A 879 34.90 16.22 -6.76
C GLU A 879 36.28 16.66 -7.28
N GLY A 880 37.33 16.61 -6.45
CA GLY A 880 38.71 16.80 -6.89
C GLY A 880 39.14 15.77 -7.93
N LEU A 881 38.85 14.48 -7.70
CA LEU A 881 39.11 13.42 -8.68
C LEU A 881 38.26 13.60 -9.95
N ARG A 882 36.97 13.94 -9.83
CA ARG A 882 36.12 14.24 -11.00
C ARG A 882 36.68 15.41 -11.83
N ALA A 883 37.22 16.45 -11.20
CA ALA A 883 37.86 17.56 -11.91
C ALA A 883 39.12 17.11 -12.67
N GLN A 884 40.00 16.33 -12.04
CA GLN A 884 41.20 15.77 -12.68
C GLN A 884 40.85 14.86 -13.87
N ILE A 885 39.85 13.99 -13.72
CA ILE A 885 39.38 13.10 -14.80
C ILE A 885 38.85 13.91 -15.99
N ARG A 886 38.04 14.95 -15.75
CA ARG A 886 37.53 15.83 -16.83
C ARG A 886 38.68 16.52 -17.58
N GLU A 887 39.69 17.05 -16.87
CA GLU A 887 40.85 17.67 -17.51
C GLU A 887 41.63 16.67 -18.37
N LEU A 888 41.91 15.47 -17.83
CA LEU A 888 42.63 14.42 -18.57
C LEU A 888 41.83 13.90 -19.77
N TRP A 889 40.51 13.72 -19.65
CA TRP A 889 39.63 13.32 -20.76
C TRP A 889 39.70 14.31 -21.93
N ASP A 890 39.71 15.62 -21.65
CA ASP A 890 39.77 16.65 -22.68
C ASP A 890 41.19 16.83 -23.25
N ARG A 891 42.23 16.73 -22.42
CA ARG A 891 43.64 16.79 -22.87
C ARG A 891 44.05 15.56 -23.70
N LEU A 892 43.51 14.39 -23.41
CA LEU A 892 43.77 13.14 -24.14
C LEU A 892 42.76 12.87 -25.28
N GLN A 893 41.73 13.71 -25.43
CA GLN A 893 40.64 13.56 -26.41
C GLN A 893 39.95 12.19 -26.35
N ILE A 894 39.64 11.72 -25.13
CA ILE A 894 38.97 10.45 -24.89
C ILE A 894 37.57 10.45 -25.54
N PRO A 895 37.21 9.42 -26.35
CA PRO A 895 35.91 9.33 -27.01
C PRO A 895 34.73 9.38 -26.03
N GLU A 896 33.61 9.97 -26.47
CA GLU A 896 32.41 10.15 -25.66
C GLU A 896 31.83 8.79 -25.18
N GLU A 897 31.96 7.74 -25.99
CA GLU A 897 31.63 6.35 -25.69
C GLU A 897 32.39 5.79 -24.45
N GLU A 898 33.67 6.15 -24.28
CA GLU A 898 34.45 5.79 -23.07
C GLU A 898 34.05 6.64 -21.86
N ARG A 899 33.66 7.91 -22.08
CA ARG A 899 33.18 8.79 -21.01
C ARG A 899 31.84 8.33 -20.44
N GLU A 900 30.93 7.88 -21.31
CA GLU A 900 29.63 7.31 -20.92
C GLU A 900 29.78 6.05 -20.06
N ALA A 901 30.75 5.18 -20.36
CA ALA A 901 31.02 3.97 -19.57
C ALA A 901 31.37 4.26 -18.09
N VAL A 902 31.95 5.42 -17.81
CA VAL A 902 32.31 5.87 -16.45
C VAL A 902 31.20 6.73 -15.81
N ALA A 903 30.18 7.17 -16.57
CA ALA A 903 29.17 8.12 -16.09
C ALA A 903 28.39 7.63 -14.86
N MET A 904 28.20 6.32 -14.69
CA MET A 904 27.59 5.76 -13.47
C MET A 904 28.45 5.93 -12.21
N SER A 905 29.76 6.09 -12.35
CA SER A 905 30.70 6.39 -11.26
C SER A 905 30.97 7.89 -11.08
N MET A 906 30.38 8.75 -11.93
CA MET A 906 30.48 10.21 -11.79
C MET A 906 29.49 10.80 -10.77
N THR A 907 28.57 9.99 -10.22
CA THR A 907 27.55 10.41 -9.25
C THR A 907 27.70 9.70 -7.90
N GLY A 908 27.34 10.40 -6.81
CA GLY A 908 27.51 9.90 -5.44
C GLY A 908 28.95 9.98 -4.91
N SER A 909 29.11 9.88 -3.59
CA SER A 909 30.39 10.14 -2.90
C SER A 909 30.81 9.05 -1.90
N ASN A 910 30.20 7.86 -1.97
CA ASN A 910 30.50 6.71 -1.09
C ASN A 910 31.87 6.08 -1.38
N ALA A 911 32.30 5.14 -0.52
CA ALA A 911 33.63 4.54 -0.58
C ALA A 911 33.90 3.78 -1.90
N LYS A 912 32.85 3.18 -2.49
CA LYS A 912 32.93 2.44 -3.76
C LYS A 912 33.15 3.38 -4.94
N VAL A 913 32.39 4.49 -5.00
CA VAL A 913 32.54 5.53 -6.03
C VAL A 913 33.90 6.23 -5.92
N ARG A 914 34.34 6.59 -4.70
CA ARG A 914 35.66 7.20 -4.49
C ARG A 914 36.80 6.31 -5.03
N LYS A 915 36.69 4.99 -4.88
CA LYS A 915 37.65 4.02 -5.43
C LYS A 915 37.55 3.89 -6.96
N ALA A 916 36.35 3.92 -7.52
CA ALA A 916 36.16 3.89 -8.99
C ALA A 916 36.74 5.14 -9.67
N LEU A 917 36.51 6.33 -9.08
CA LEU A 917 37.09 7.60 -9.55
C LEU A 917 38.63 7.57 -9.50
N GLN A 918 39.23 7.06 -8.41
CA GLN A 918 40.69 6.91 -8.34
C GLN A 918 41.22 6.02 -9.47
N LEU A 919 40.60 4.87 -9.72
CA LEU A 919 41.05 3.92 -10.75
C LEU A 919 40.97 4.49 -12.18
N GLU A 920 39.98 5.34 -12.49
CA GLU A 920 39.93 6.03 -13.80
C GLU A 920 40.97 7.15 -13.88
N ALA A 921 41.20 7.92 -12.80
CA ALA A 921 42.27 8.93 -12.77
C ALA A 921 43.65 8.29 -12.99
N ASP A 922 43.91 7.14 -12.35
CA ASP A 922 45.13 6.36 -12.51
C ASP A 922 45.27 5.81 -13.96
N ARG A 923 44.18 5.30 -14.57
CA ARG A 923 44.15 4.84 -15.97
C ARG A 923 44.53 5.94 -16.96
N LEU A 924 44.01 7.15 -16.74
CA LEU A 924 44.22 8.29 -17.64
C LEU A 924 45.63 8.85 -17.55
N GLU A 925 46.22 8.90 -16.35
CA GLU A 925 47.61 9.32 -16.16
C GLU A 925 48.59 8.31 -16.79
N GLU A 926 48.32 7.01 -16.69
CA GLU A 926 49.07 5.96 -17.43
C GLU A 926 48.93 6.14 -18.96
N LEU A 927 47.72 6.41 -19.47
CA LEU A 927 47.49 6.64 -20.90
C LEU A 927 48.21 7.89 -21.43
N LYS A 928 48.31 8.95 -20.61
CA LYS A 928 49.12 10.15 -20.87
C LYS A 928 50.62 9.79 -20.98
N MET A 929 51.16 9.01 -20.04
CA MET A 929 52.54 8.52 -20.11
C MET A 929 52.81 7.69 -21.38
N GLN A 930 51.90 6.78 -21.74
CA GLN A 930 52.00 5.99 -22.97
C GLN A 930 51.92 6.82 -24.25
N ASN A 931 51.21 7.95 -24.25
CA ASN A 931 51.18 8.86 -25.39
C ASN A 931 52.47 9.70 -25.49
N MET A 932 53.02 10.20 -24.38
CA MET A 932 54.34 10.85 -24.38
C MET A 932 55.43 9.90 -24.87
N LYS A 933 55.40 8.63 -24.46
CA LYS A 933 56.30 7.58 -24.95
C LYS A 933 56.33 7.47 -26.48
N LYS A 934 55.16 7.34 -27.11
CA LYS A 934 55.05 7.23 -28.59
C LYS A 934 55.64 8.44 -29.30
N VAL A 935 55.47 9.65 -28.75
CA VAL A 935 56.02 10.89 -29.33
C VAL A 935 57.54 10.95 -29.18
N ILE A 936 58.08 10.64 -27.99
CA ILE A 936 59.53 10.58 -27.74
C ILE A 936 60.19 9.54 -28.66
N GLU A 937 59.59 8.36 -28.83
CA GLU A 937 60.10 7.31 -29.72
C GLU A 937 60.07 7.72 -31.19
N ALA A 938 59.04 8.45 -31.65
CA ALA A 938 59.00 9.01 -32.98
C ALA A 938 60.10 10.07 -33.21
N ILE A 939 60.35 10.95 -32.23
CA ILE A 939 61.44 11.93 -32.30
C ILE A 939 62.81 11.24 -32.29
N ARG A 940 63.00 10.17 -31.51
CA ARG A 940 64.24 9.36 -31.53
C ARG A 940 64.50 8.77 -32.92
N VAL A 941 63.47 8.27 -33.60
CA VAL A 941 63.58 7.79 -34.99
C VAL A 941 63.92 8.90 -35.99
N GLU A 942 63.47 10.14 -35.75
CA GLU A 942 63.85 11.29 -36.58
C GLU A 942 65.27 11.80 -36.29
N LEU A 943 65.68 11.82 -35.01
CA LEU A 943 67.04 12.14 -34.58
C LEU A 943 68.06 11.22 -35.24
N ALA A 944 67.81 9.91 -35.25
CA ALA A 944 68.67 8.94 -35.93
C ALA A 944 68.83 9.26 -37.44
N GLN A 945 67.75 9.59 -38.14
CA GLN A 945 67.79 9.96 -39.56
C GLN A 945 68.59 11.24 -39.83
N TYR A 946 68.52 12.24 -38.94
CA TYR A 946 69.30 13.46 -39.08
C TYR A 946 70.77 13.28 -38.64
N TRP A 947 71.07 12.43 -37.65
CA TRP A 947 72.44 12.03 -37.32
C TRP A 947 73.11 11.29 -38.48
N ASP A 948 72.38 10.45 -39.22
CA ASP A 948 72.87 9.83 -40.45
C ASP A 948 73.17 10.86 -41.55
N ARG A 949 72.26 11.82 -41.79
CA ARG A 949 72.45 12.90 -42.79
C ARG A 949 73.59 13.86 -42.45
N CYS A 950 73.85 14.09 -41.17
CA CYS A 950 74.96 14.89 -40.67
C CYS A 950 76.26 14.08 -40.49
N PHE A 951 76.29 12.80 -40.88
CA PHE A 951 77.44 11.89 -40.73
C PHE A 951 78.01 11.81 -39.30
N TYR A 952 77.15 11.90 -38.28
CA TYR A 952 77.54 11.85 -36.86
C TYR A 952 78.14 10.48 -36.51
N SER A 953 79.32 10.50 -35.89
CA SER A 953 79.99 9.32 -35.32
C SER A 953 79.19 8.70 -34.17
N GLN A 954 79.52 7.46 -33.81
CA GLN A 954 78.89 6.77 -32.68
C GLN A 954 79.05 7.53 -31.36
N GLU A 955 80.20 8.18 -31.16
CA GLU A 955 80.50 8.98 -29.97
C GLU A 955 79.63 10.26 -29.93
N GLN A 956 79.44 10.92 -31.07
CA GLN A 956 78.58 12.11 -31.18
C GLN A 956 77.10 11.78 -30.89
N ARG A 957 76.63 10.58 -31.27
CA ARG A 957 75.28 10.09 -30.94
C ARG A 957 75.14 9.74 -29.46
N GLN A 958 76.19 9.19 -28.85
CA GLN A 958 76.22 8.86 -27.41
C GLN A 958 76.29 10.10 -26.50
N ALA A 959 76.72 11.25 -27.01
CA ALA A 959 76.71 12.51 -26.26
C ALA A 959 75.30 12.95 -25.83
N PHE A 960 74.27 12.69 -26.64
CA PHE A 960 72.87 12.94 -26.27
C PHE A 960 72.32 11.77 -25.43
N ALA A 961 72.83 11.63 -24.20
CA ALA A 961 72.43 10.60 -23.25
C ALA A 961 70.89 10.43 -23.04
N PRO A 962 70.04 11.49 -23.10
CA PRO A 962 68.59 11.35 -23.00
C PRO A 962 67.96 10.43 -24.07
N TYR A 963 68.64 10.17 -25.19
CA TYR A 963 68.20 9.19 -26.20
C TYR A 963 68.00 7.77 -25.65
N PHE A 964 68.73 7.41 -24.59
CA PHE A 964 68.75 6.06 -24.01
C PHE A 964 67.93 5.93 -22.72
N ALA A 965 67.26 6.99 -22.27
CA ALA A 965 66.41 6.96 -21.08
C ALA A 965 65.09 6.20 -21.33
N GLU A 966 64.65 5.39 -20.35
CA GLU A 966 63.38 4.66 -20.41
C GLU A 966 62.25 5.35 -19.59
N ASP A 967 62.56 6.43 -18.87
CA ASP A 967 61.61 7.21 -18.06
C ASP A 967 60.94 8.33 -18.89
N TYR A 968 59.80 8.03 -19.51
CA TYR A 968 59.11 8.91 -20.47
C TYR A 968 58.38 10.10 -19.82
N THR A 969 59.12 11.09 -19.30
CA THR A 969 58.58 12.32 -18.71
C THR A 969 58.32 13.45 -19.72
N GLU A 970 57.52 14.43 -19.32
CA GLU A 970 57.32 15.68 -20.09
C GLU A 970 58.63 16.48 -20.27
N SER A 971 59.53 16.44 -19.27
CA SER A 971 60.88 17.00 -19.40
C SER A 971 61.77 16.23 -20.38
N LEU A 972 61.62 14.91 -20.49
CA LEU A 972 62.33 14.11 -21.49
C LEU A 972 61.85 14.44 -22.91
N LEU A 973 60.54 14.66 -23.10
CA LEU A 973 59.97 15.13 -24.37
C LEU A 973 60.57 16.48 -24.79
N GLN A 974 60.57 17.47 -23.88
CA GLN A 974 61.14 18.80 -24.15
C GLN A 974 62.63 18.74 -24.56
N LEU A 975 63.42 17.85 -23.97
CA LEU A 975 64.82 17.64 -24.36
C LEU A 975 64.96 17.04 -25.78
N HIS A 976 64.07 16.13 -26.16
CA HIS A 976 64.07 15.53 -27.51
C HIS A 976 63.60 16.53 -28.58
N ASP A 977 62.55 17.32 -28.29
CA ASP A 977 62.08 18.40 -29.17
C ASP A 977 63.16 19.48 -29.38
N ALA A 978 63.90 19.85 -28.32
CA ALA A 978 65.01 20.79 -28.43
C ALA A 978 66.16 20.23 -29.31
N GLU A 979 66.60 18.99 -29.05
CA GLU A 979 67.68 18.35 -29.80
C GLU A 979 67.32 18.17 -31.28
N ILE A 980 66.10 17.73 -31.62
CA ILE A 980 65.71 17.55 -33.03
C ILE A 980 65.60 18.88 -33.77
N VAL A 981 65.17 19.96 -33.11
CA VAL A 981 65.16 21.31 -33.70
C VAL A 981 66.59 21.83 -33.90
N GLN A 982 67.47 21.64 -32.91
CA GLN A 982 68.89 22.02 -33.02
C GLN A 982 69.59 21.26 -34.15
N LEU A 983 69.39 19.95 -34.24
CA LEU A 983 70.00 19.09 -35.27
C LEU A 983 69.44 19.36 -36.68
N LYS A 984 68.13 19.62 -36.82
CA LYS A 984 67.51 20.06 -38.08
C LYS A 984 68.08 21.40 -38.55
N ASN A 985 68.24 22.36 -37.64
CA ASN A 985 68.84 23.66 -37.96
C ASN A 985 70.31 23.52 -38.35
N TYR A 986 71.08 22.70 -37.62
CA TYR A 986 72.47 22.40 -37.96
C TYR A 986 72.62 21.73 -39.33
N TYR A 987 71.70 20.82 -39.70
CA TYR A 987 71.66 20.25 -41.06
C TYR A 987 71.35 21.30 -42.13
N GLU A 988 70.30 22.11 -41.97
CA GLU A 988 69.89 23.07 -43.01
C GLU A 988 70.90 24.22 -43.19
N VAL A 989 71.58 24.67 -42.13
CA VAL A 989 72.66 25.68 -42.24
C VAL A 989 73.89 25.13 -42.97
N HIS A 990 74.23 23.86 -42.79
CA HIS A 990 75.43 23.22 -43.37
C HIS A 990 75.13 22.34 -44.58
N LYS A 991 73.93 22.48 -45.14
CA LYS A 991 73.35 21.60 -46.15
C LYS A 991 74.19 21.45 -47.42
N GLU A 992 74.78 22.53 -47.91
CA GLU A 992 75.67 22.46 -49.09
C GLU A 992 76.94 21.62 -48.86
N LEU A 993 77.41 21.49 -47.60
CA LEU A 993 78.51 20.61 -47.24
C LEU A 993 78.03 19.16 -47.15
N PHE A 994 76.94 18.87 -46.44
CA PHE A 994 76.42 17.50 -46.28
C PHE A 994 75.89 16.90 -47.59
N GLU A 995 75.07 17.64 -48.35
CA GLU A 995 74.66 17.22 -49.71
C GLU A 995 75.88 17.14 -50.65
N GLY A 996 76.91 17.94 -50.39
CA GLY A 996 78.20 17.88 -51.06
C GLY A 996 78.93 16.54 -50.84
N VAL A 997 79.12 16.14 -49.58
CA VAL A 997 79.72 14.85 -49.18
C VAL A 997 78.89 13.67 -49.71
N GLN A 998 77.57 13.69 -49.52
CA GLN A 998 76.68 12.65 -50.03
C GLN A 998 76.81 12.51 -51.56
N LYS A 999 76.84 13.63 -52.29
CA LYS A 999 77.04 13.66 -53.74
C LYS A 999 78.42 13.16 -54.15
N TRP A 1000 79.47 13.38 -53.36
CA TRP A 1000 80.76 12.72 -53.58
C TRP A 1000 80.65 11.21 -53.37
N GLU A 1001 80.07 10.74 -52.26
CA GLU A 1001 79.84 9.31 -52.00
C GLU A 1001 79.02 8.63 -53.09
N GLU A 1002 77.96 9.25 -53.60
CA GLU A 1002 77.13 8.72 -54.67
C GLU A 1002 77.93 8.58 -55.98
N ASN A 1003 78.74 9.58 -56.32
CA ASN A 1003 79.62 9.51 -57.49
C ASN A 1003 80.77 8.50 -57.29
N TRP A 1004 81.24 8.31 -56.06
CA TRP A 1004 82.26 7.34 -55.67
C TRP A 1004 81.73 5.91 -55.77
N ARG A 1005 80.56 5.65 -55.17
CA ARG A 1005 79.83 4.38 -55.23
C ARG A 1005 79.47 4.00 -56.68
N LEU A 1006 79.06 4.97 -57.49
CA LEU A 1006 78.81 4.77 -58.93
C LEU A 1006 80.11 4.52 -59.72
N PHE A 1007 81.22 5.17 -59.36
CA PHE A 1007 82.54 4.92 -59.95
C PHE A 1007 83.04 3.50 -59.62
N LEU A 1008 82.93 3.05 -58.37
CA LEU A 1008 83.21 1.68 -57.96
C LEU A 1008 82.31 0.66 -58.69
N GLU A 1009 81.04 0.99 -58.91
CA GLU A 1009 80.14 0.13 -59.68
C GLU A 1009 80.56 0.02 -61.17
N PHE A 1010 81.06 1.10 -61.76
CA PHE A 1010 81.65 1.08 -63.11
C PHE A 1010 83.03 0.40 -63.16
N GLU A 1011 83.84 0.41 -62.10
CA GLU A 1011 85.06 -0.40 -61.98
C GLU A 1011 84.73 -1.89 -61.91
N ARG A 1012 83.72 -2.27 -61.12
CA ARG A 1012 83.19 -3.64 -61.05
C ARG A 1012 82.67 -4.10 -62.41
N LYS A 1013 81.83 -3.29 -63.08
CA LYS A 1013 81.31 -3.58 -64.44
C LYS A 1013 82.42 -3.66 -65.49
N ALA A 1014 83.44 -2.81 -65.43
CA ALA A 1014 84.58 -2.86 -66.35
C ALA A 1014 85.47 -4.10 -66.16
N SER A 1015 85.41 -4.75 -64.99
CA SER A 1015 86.22 -5.93 -64.65
C SER A 1015 85.61 -7.26 -65.14
N ASP A 1016 84.31 -7.29 -65.44
CA ASP A 1016 83.52 -8.46 -65.85
C ASP A 1016 83.88 -8.98 -67.26
N PRO A 1017 84.27 -10.26 -67.42
CA PRO A 1017 84.47 -10.89 -68.73
C PRO A 1017 83.25 -10.88 -69.65
N SER A 1018 82.02 -10.84 -69.10
CA SER A 1018 80.76 -10.88 -69.85
C SER A 1018 80.49 -9.60 -70.65
N ARG A 1019 81.20 -8.50 -70.32
CA ARG A 1019 80.96 -7.13 -70.81
C ARG A 1019 80.83 -6.99 -72.32
N PHE A 1020 81.49 -7.82 -73.12
CA PHE A 1020 81.57 -7.68 -74.58
C PHE A 1020 80.32 -8.14 -75.38
N THR A 1021 79.30 -8.72 -74.75
CA THR A 1021 78.12 -9.27 -75.46
C THR A 1021 77.08 -8.20 -75.89
N ASN A 1022 77.20 -6.96 -75.41
CA ASN A 1022 76.19 -5.92 -75.58
C ASN A 1022 76.26 -5.15 -76.91
N ARG A 1023 75.53 -5.61 -77.94
CA ARG A 1023 75.21 -4.80 -79.14
C ARG A 1023 74.38 -3.57 -78.76
N GLY A 1024 74.77 -2.38 -79.21
CA GLY A 1024 74.01 -1.13 -78.99
C GLY A 1024 74.80 0.08 -78.44
N GLY A 1025 76.13 -0.03 -78.29
CA GLY A 1025 76.98 1.12 -77.95
C GLY A 1025 76.98 1.52 -76.47
N ASN A 1026 76.35 0.73 -75.58
CA ASN A 1026 76.34 1.02 -74.14
C ASN A 1026 77.75 1.02 -73.51
N LEU A 1027 78.68 0.18 -73.99
CA LEU A 1027 80.10 0.25 -73.60
C LEU A 1027 80.68 1.66 -73.74
N LEU A 1028 80.37 2.36 -74.84
CA LEU A 1028 80.88 3.71 -75.10
C LEU A 1028 80.21 4.75 -74.20
N LYS A 1029 78.98 4.50 -73.72
CA LYS A 1029 78.31 5.33 -72.71
C LYS A 1029 78.93 5.11 -71.33
N GLU A 1030 79.09 3.85 -70.91
CA GLU A 1030 79.77 3.46 -69.66
C GLU A 1030 81.18 4.05 -69.60
N GLU A 1031 82.01 3.84 -70.63
CA GLU A 1031 83.40 4.31 -70.63
C GLU A 1031 83.47 5.84 -70.63
N LYS A 1032 82.52 6.52 -71.31
CA LYS A 1032 82.39 7.98 -71.28
C LYS A 1032 81.85 8.51 -69.94
N GLN A 1033 81.01 7.75 -69.23
CA GLN A 1033 80.54 8.07 -67.88
C GLN A 1033 81.63 7.84 -66.83
N ARG A 1034 82.35 6.71 -66.89
CA ARG A 1034 83.54 6.40 -66.10
C ARG A 1034 84.63 7.47 -66.28
N ALA A 1035 84.97 7.81 -67.53
CA ALA A 1035 85.95 8.86 -67.83
C ALA A 1035 85.45 10.29 -67.53
N LYS A 1036 84.14 10.47 -67.29
CA LYS A 1036 83.57 11.70 -66.70
C LYS A 1036 83.72 11.67 -65.18
N LEU A 1037 83.32 10.59 -64.50
CA LEU A 1037 83.45 10.42 -63.04
C LEU A 1037 84.91 10.56 -62.59
N GLN A 1038 85.85 9.92 -63.28
CA GLN A 1038 87.30 10.05 -63.02
C GLN A 1038 87.86 11.48 -63.27
N LYS A 1039 87.04 12.40 -63.80
CA LYS A 1039 87.33 13.85 -63.95
C LYS A 1039 86.37 14.75 -63.16
N THR A 1040 85.40 14.15 -62.47
CA THR A 1040 84.38 14.84 -61.66
C THR A 1040 84.61 14.58 -60.18
N LEU A 1041 85.04 13.38 -59.78
CA LEU A 1041 85.44 13.05 -58.41
C LEU A 1041 86.56 13.98 -57.91
N PRO A 1042 87.74 14.09 -58.57
CA PRO A 1042 88.77 15.08 -58.19
C PRO A 1042 88.34 16.55 -58.23
N LYS A 1043 87.21 16.87 -58.88
CA LYS A 1043 86.65 18.24 -58.88
C LYS A 1043 85.70 18.46 -57.73
N LEU A 1044 84.87 17.47 -57.39
CA LEU A 1044 84.06 17.49 -56.18
C LEU A 1044 84.97 17.45 -54.94
N GLU A 1045 86.07 16.69 -54.98
CA GLU A 1045 87.07 16.65 -53.92
C GLU A 1045 87.68 18.05 -53.67
N GLU A 1046 88.22 18.72 -54.69
CA GLU A 1046 88.81 20.05 -54.52
C GLU A 1046 87.76 21.15 -54.25
N GLU A 1047 86.53 21.04 -54.81
CA GLU A 1047 85.41 21.94 -54.52
C GLU A 1047 84.95 21.82 -53.06
N LEU A 1048 84.76 20.59 -52.57
CA LEU A 1048 84.37 20.32 -51.19
C LEU A 1048 85.48 20.67 -50.22
N LYS A 1049 86.73 20.32 -50.53
CA LYS A 1049 87.90 20.73 -49.77
C LYS A 1049 87.94 22.25 -49.60
N THR A 1050 87.79 23.03 -50.68
CA THR A 1050 87.81 24.49 -50.60
C THR A 1050 86.65 25.03 -49.74
N ARG A 1051 85.43 24.50 -49.92
CA ARG A 1051 84.25 24.88 -49.11
C ARG A 1051 84.42 24.51 -47.63
N ILE A 1052 84.99 23.34 -47.35
CA ILE A 1052 85.26 22.85 -45.99
C ILE A 1052 86.40 23.65 -45.35
N GLU A 1053 87.50 23.93 -46.05
CA GLU A 1053 88.61 24.75 -45.55
C GLU A 1053 88.17 26.19 -45.23
N MET A 1054 87.23 26.76 -46.00
CA MET A 1054 86.57 28.03 -45.64
C MET A 1054 85.69 27.88 -44.39
N TRP A 1055 84.86 26.85 -44.33
CA TRP A 1055 83.97 26.61 -43.19
C TRP A 1055 84.73 26.30 -41.88
N GLU A 1056 85.81 25.51 -41.91
CA GLU A 1056 86.65 25.24 -40.74
C GLU A 1056 87.31 26.53 -40.21
N GLN A 1057 87.63 27.48 -41.10
CA GLN A 1057 88.13 28.81 -40.72
C GLN A 1057 87.03 29.70 -40.12
N GLU A 1058 85.82 29.70 -40.69
CA GLU A 1058 84.69 30.50 -40.20
C GLU A 1058 84.12 29.98 -38.86
N GLN A 1059 84.01 28.66 -38.69
CA GLN A 1059 83.45 28.02 -37.49
C GLN A 1059 84.51 27.58 -36.45
N SER A 1060 85.80 27.76 -36.74
CA SER A 1060 86.92 27.38 -35.85
C SER A 1060 86.87 25.94 -35.33
N THR A 1061 86.23 25.04 -36.08
CA THR A 1061 85.95 23.63 -35.72
C THR A 1061 86.17 22.73 -36.94
N ALA A 1062 86.56 21.48 -36.71
CA ALA A 1062 86.87 20.55 -37.79
C ALA A 1062 85.60 19.92 -38.39
N PHE A 1063 85.54 19.80 -39.72
CA PHE A 1063 84.42 19.15 -40.41
C PHE A 1063 84.65 17.64 -40.48
N LEU A 1064 83.91 16.90 -39.66
CA LEU A 1064 84.05 15.45 -39.52
C LEU A 1064 82.95 14.71 -40.29
N VAL A 1065 83.35 13.66 -41.01
CA VAL A 1065 82.48 12.70 -41.68
C VAL A 1065 82.73 11.35 -41.01
N ASN A 1066 81.73 10.83 -40.29
CA ASN A 1066 81.83 9.60 -39.49
C ASN A 1066 82.97 9.62 -38.44
N GLY A 1067 83.40 10.81 -37.99
CA GLY A 1067 84.44 11.01 -36.97
C GLY A 1067 85.85 11.33 -37.48
N GLN A 1068 86.10 11.32 -38.79
CA GLN A 1068 87.40 11.70 -39.40
C GLN A 1068 87.23 12.86 -40.39
N LYS A 1069 88.29 13.60 -40.75
CA LYS A 1069 88.15 14.73 -41.68
C LYS A 1069 87.78 14.22 -43.08
N PHE A 1070 86.98 14.99 -43.82
CA PHE A 1070 86.54 14.59 -45.17
C PHE A 1070 87.71 14.20 -46.10
N MET A 1071 88.82 14.96 -46.10
CA MET A 1071 89.98 14.63 -46.96
C MET A 1071 90.75 13.39 -46.51
N GLU A 1072 90.70 13.03 -45.22
CA GLU A 1072 91.27 11.78 -44.70
C GLU A 1072 90.41 10.60 -45.17
N TYR A 1073 89.08 10.69 -45.02
CA TYR A 1073 88.12 9.72 -45.53
C TYR A 1073 88.22 9.52 -47.06
N VAL A 1074 88.27 10.60 -47.84
CA VAL A 1074 88.48 10.55 -49.30
C VAL A 1074 89.78 9.81 -49.64
N THR A 1075 90.86 10.08 -48.91
CA THR A 1075 92.17 9.45 -49.12
C THR A 1075 92.11 7.95 -48.78
N GLU A 1076 91.53 7.59 -47.64
CA GLU A 1076 91.31 6.21 -47.21
C GLU A 1076 90.51 5.41 -48.25
N GLN A 1077 89.43 5.98 -48.79
CA GLN A 1077 88.62 5.36 -49.83
C GLN A 1077 89.42 5.11 -51.13
N TRP A 1078 90.19 6.11 -51.59
CA TRP A 1078 91.07 5.95 -52.76
C TRP A 1078 92.21 4.94 -52.52
N GLU A 1079 92.79 4.89 -51.32
CA GLU A 1079 93.79 3.91 -50.90
C GLU A 1079 93.20 2.49 -50.87
N ALA A 1080 92.02 2.29 -50.28
CA ALA A 1080 91.32 1.01 -50.22
C ALA A 1080 91.03 0.47 -51.63
N HIS A 1081 90.52 1.30 -52.53
CA HIS A 1081 90.32 0.94 -53.93
C HIS A 1081 91.64 0.65 -54.67
N ARG A 1082 92.75 1.35 -54.35
CA ARG A 1082 94.09 1.04 -54.88
C ARG A 1082 94.54 -0.36 -54.45
N LEU A 1083 94.46 -0.67 -53.16
CA LEU A 1083 94.82 -1.98 -52.60
C LEU A 1083 93.93 -3.10 -53.16
N GLU A 1084 92.63 -2.87 -53.31
CA GLU A 1084 91.72 -3.87 -53.88
C GLU A 1084 92.00 -4.12 -55.37
N ARG A 1085 92.29 -3.07 -56.15
CA ARG A 1085 92.73 -3.21 -57.54
C ARG A 1085 94.06 -3.96 -57.66
N GLU A 1086 95.01 -3.75 -56.75
CA GLU A 1086 96.26 -4.53 -56.71
C GLU A 1086 96.02 -5.99 -56.32
N ARG A 1087 95.18 -6.25 -55.30
CA ARG A 1087 94.76 -7.60 -54.91
C ARG A 1087 94.11 -8.35 -56.09
N ALA A 1088 93.19 -7.71 -56.80
CA ALA A 1088 92.55 -8.27 -58.00
C ALA A 1088 93.54 -8.49 -59.16
N LYS A 1089 94.55 -7.64 -59.31
CA LYS A 1089 95.63 -7.79 -60.31
C LYS A 1089 96.54 -8.98 -59.97
N GLN A 1090 96.93 -9.13 -58.70
CA GLN A 1090 97.67 -10.30 -58.20
C GLN A 1090 96.85 -11.58 -58.37
N GLU A 1091 95.54 -11.56 -58.08
CA GLU A 1091 94.68 -12.72 -58.27
C GLU A 1091 94.50 -13.10 -59.75
N ARG A 1092 94.42 -12.12 -60.67
CA ARG A 1092 94.46 -12.39 -62.13
C ARG A 1092 95.80 -12.98 -62.56
N GLN A 1093 96.92 -12.50 -62.02
CA GLN A 1093 98.24 -13.10 -62.30
C GLN A 1093 98.34 -14.53 -61.74
N LEU A 1094 97.79 -14.81 -60.55
CA LEU A 1094 97.74 -16.14 -59.96
C LEU A 1094 96.83 -17.09 -60.77
N LYS A 1095 95.68 -16.61 -61.27
CA LYS A 1095 94.79 -17.36 -62.16
C LYS A 1095 95.46 -17.67 -63.51
N ASN A 1096 96.11 -16.69 -64.15
CA ASN A 1096 96.89 -16.94 -65.36
C ASN A 1096 98.03 -17.92 -65.11
N LYS A 1097 98.79 -17.76 -64.01
CA LYS A 1097 99.90 -18.66 -63.68
C LYS A 1097 99.40 -20.10 -63.45
N LYS A 1098 98.31 -20.28 -62.68
CA LYS A 1098 97.66 -21.59 -62.49
C LYS A 1098 97.15 -22.18 -63.81
N GLN A 1099 96.58 -21.36 -64.69
CA GLN A 1099 96.14 -21.81 -66.01
C GLN A 1099 97.32 -22.31 -66.85
N THR A 1100 98.43 -21.54 -66.91
CA THR A 1100 99.66 -21.96 -67.57
C THR A 1100 100.27 -23.21 -66.92
N GLU A 1101 100.25 -23.32 -65.60
CA GLU A 1101 100.68 -24.54 -64.88
C GLU A 1101 99.81 -25.75 -65.24
N THR A 1102 98.48 -25.61 -65.38
CA THR A 1102 97.62 -26.71 -65.85
C THR A 1102 97.79 -27.04 -67.34
N GLU A 1103 98.00 -26.05 -68.20
CA GLU A 1103 98.25 -26.26 -69.63
C GLU A 1103 99.60 -26.95 -69.89
N ILE A 1104 100.61 -26.70 -69.03
CA ILE A 1104 101.90 -27.40 -69.03
C ILE A 1104 101.77 -28.82 -68.45
N LEU A 1105 100.95 -29.02 -67.40
CA LEU A 1105 100.86 -30.31 -66.70
C LEU A 1105 99.98 -31.35 -67.41
N TYR A 1106 98.96 -30.94 -68.17
CA TYR A 1106 98.00 -31.85 -68.81
C TYR A 1106 97.97 -31.81 -70.35
N GLY A 1107 98.66 -30.85 -70.98
CA GLY A 1107 98.73 -30.72 -72.44
C GLY A 1107 97.46 -30.16 -73.09
N SER A 1108 97.60 -29.70 -74.34
CA SER A 1108 96.55 -28.97 -75.05
C SER A 1108 95.62 -29.88 -75.88
N ALA A 1109 94.31 -29.73 -75.68
CA ALA A 1109 93.30 -30.51 -76.38
C ALA A 1109 93.15 -30.10 -77.87
N PRO A 1110 92.71 -31.02 -78.77
CA PRO A 1110 92.91 -30.84 -80.21
C PRO A 1110 91.92 -29.91 -80.91
N ARG A 1111 92.35 -29.36 -82.07
CA ARG A 1111 91.48 -28.73 -83.08
C ARG A 1111 91.67 -29.40 -84.44
N THR A 1112 90.59 -29.54 -85.21
CA THR A 1112 90.61 -30.04 -86.60
C THR A 1112 89.89 -29.08 -87.58
N PRO A 1113 90.19 -29.10 -88.91
CA PRO A 1113 89.91 -27.95 -89.78
C PRO A 1113 89.11 -28.23 -91.09
N SER A 1114 88.40 -27.21 -91.59
CA SER A 1114 87.85 -27.09 -92.97
C SER A 1114 87.19 -25.70 -93.11
N LYS A 1115 87.25 -24.90 -94.19
CA LYS A 1115 87.96 -24.78 -95.50
C LYS A 1115 87.90 -23.25 -95.87
N ARG A 1116 88.50 -22.65 -96.92
CA ARG A 1116 89.18 -23.11 -98.14
C ARG A 1116 90.49 -22.30 -98.36
N ARG A 1117 90.56 -21.35 -99.29
CA ARG A 1117 91.72 -20.48 -99.66
C ARG A 1117 91.25 -19.36 -100.62
N VAL A 1118 91.80 -18.14 -100.55
CA VAL A 1118 92.15 -17.22 -101.69
C VAL A 1118 92.74 -15.89 -101.16
N LEU A 1119 93.47 -15.19 -102.04
CA LEU A 1119 94.45 -14.11 -101.86
C LEU A 1119 93.91 -12.71 -101.44
N ALA A 1120 94.75 -11.97 -100.68
CA ALA A 1120 95.26 -10.57 -100.85
C ALA A 1120 94.43 -9.46 -101.58
N PRO A 1121 94.67 -8.13 -101.37
CA PRO A 1121 95.91 -7.51 -100.83
C PRO A 1121 95.81 -6.24 -99.92
N SER A 1122 96.98 -5.84 -99.39
CA SER A 1122 97.53 -4.48 -99.12
C SER A 1122 96.78 -3.37 -98.33
N THR A 1123 97.46 -2.92 -97.27
CA THR A 1123 97.48 -1.55 -96.67
C THR A 1123 97.81 -0.43 -97.67
N PRO A 1124 97.38 0.85 -97.51
CA PRO A 1124 97.88 1.80 -96.47
C PRO A 1124 96.79 2.73 -95.87
N GLY A 1125 97.05 3.71 -94.99
CA GLY A 1125 98.27 4.04 -94.23
C GLY A 1125 98.72 5.52 -94.29
N LYS A 1126 98.87 6.14 -93.10
CA LYS A 1126 99.73 7.31 -92.73
C LYS A 1126 99.35 8.78 -93.07
N VAL A 1127 99.39 9.58 -91.97
CA VAL A 1127 100.06 10.90 -91.79
C VAL A 1127 99.26 12.23 -91.80
N ARG A 1128 99.62 13.06 -90.81
CA ARG A 1128 99.19 14.43 -90.44
C ARG A 1128 99.57 15.53 -91.45
N LYS A 1129 98.79 16.62 -91.46
CA LYS A 1129 99.19 18.03 -91.15
C LYS A 1129 97.90 18.76 -90.70
N LEU A 1130 97.78 19.48 -89.57
CA LEU A 1130 98.55 20.58 -88.94
C LEU A 1130 98.45 21.94 -89.64
N ASN A 1131 98.16 22.97 -88.82
CA ASN A 1131 98.26 24.43 -89.04
C ASN A 1131 97.14 25.05 -89.91
N THR A 1132 96.51 26.20 -89.58
CA THR A 1132 96.66 27.15 -88.44
C THR A 1132 95.32 27.86 -88.08
N THR A 1133 95.26 28.44 -86.87
CA THR A 1133 94.26 29.38 -86.28
C THR A 1133 93.79 30.53 -87.20
N THR A 1134 92.61 31.16 -87.03
CA THR A 1134 92.17 32.06 -85.91
C THR A 1134 90.62 32.08 -85.76
N THR A 1135 90.01 31.90 -84.57
CA THR A 1135 89.54 32.94 -83.58
C THR A 1135 88.66 34.07 -84.13
N SER A 1136 87.52 34.49 -83.53
CA SER A 1136 86.79 34.00 -82.33
C SER A 1136 85.45 34.76 -82.07
N ASN A 1137 84.47 34.10 -81.42
CA ASN A 1137 83.26 34.65 -80.74
C ASN A 1137 82.18 35.28 -81.68
N THR A 1138 80.90 35.48 -81.32
CA THR A 1138 80.14 35.45 -80.04
C THR A 1138 78.70 34.87 -80.17
N ALA A 1139 78.16 34.28 -79.09
CA ALA A 1139 76.71 34.05 -78.78
C ALA A 1139 75.89 33.13 -79.73
N ALA A 1140 74.80 32.45 -79.33
CA ALA A 1140 73.99 32.52 -78.09
C ALA A 1140 73.41 31.15 -77.64
N ASN A 1141 73.00 31.07 -76.37
CA ASN A 1141 72.16 30.03 -75.75
C ASN A 1141 70.68 30.51 -75.74
N SER A 1142 69.63 29.70 -75.51
CA SER A 1142 69.46 28.25 -75.27
C SER A 1142 67.98 27.85 -75.44
N SER A 1143 67.68 26.55 -75.52
CA SER A 1143 66.31 25.98 -75.42
C SER A 1143 66.31 24.74 -74.52
N PHE A 1144 65.17 24.38 -73.90
CA PHE A 1144 65.12 23.34 -72.85
C PHE A 1144 63.92 22.37 -72.97
N ARG A 1145 64.17 21.09 -72.59
CA ARG A 1145 63.21 20.00 -72.30
C ARG A 1145 62.43 19.45 -73.53
N PRO A 1146 61.79 18.24 -73.48
CA PRO A 1146 61.29 17.48 -72.31
C PRO A 1146 61.51 15.94 -72.29
N ALA A 1147 60.75 15.23 -71.44
CA ALA A 1147 60.31 13.80 -71.48
C ALA A 1147 61.26 12.66 -70.99
N PHE A 1148 60.81 11.54 -70.35
CA PHE A 1148 59.56 11.21 -69.59
C PHE A 1148 59.65 9.83 -68.84
N GLY A 1149 58.86 9.63 -67.76
CA GLY A 1149 58.32 8.32 -67.27
C GLY A 1149 59.17 7.46 -66.30
N GLY A 1150 58.59 6.65 -65.37
CA GLY A 1150 57.18 6.51 -64.92
C GLY A 1150 56.87 5.31 -63.97
N THR A 1151 55.68 5.29 -63.35
CA THR A 1151 55.01 4.24 -62.50
C THR A 1151 55.49 4.01 -61.04
N VAL A 1152 54.70 3.53 -60.05
CA VAL A 1152 53.29 3.79 -59.55
C VAL A 1152 53.12 3.05 -58.20
N TYR A 1153 52.53 3.66 -57.14
CA TYR A 1153 51.41 3.12 -56.31
C TYR A 1153 51.06 3.95 -55.02
N HIS A 1154 49.74 4.03 -54.74
CA HIS A 1154 49.02 4.36 -53.48
C HIS A 1154 49.12 5.75 -52.79
N SER A 1155 48.09 6.03 -51.98
CA SER A 1155 47.63 7.32 -51.39
C SER A 1155 47.62 7.23 -49.83
N PRO A 1156 47.13 8.19 -48.97
CA PRO A 1156 46.11 9.26 -49.18
C PRO A 1156 46.34 10.65 -48.50
N MET A 1157 45.45 11.64 -48.77
CA MET A 1157 44.73 12.50 -47.76
C MET A 1157 43.98 13.73 -48.35
N SER A 1158 42.70 13.88 -47.97
CA SER A 1158 41.87 15.08 -47.69
C SER A 1158 41.93 16.46 -48.43
N ARG A 1159 40.73 16.86 -48.91
CA ARG A 1159 40.08 18.22 -48.98
C ARG A 1159 40.46 19.31 -50.05
N LEU A 1160 39.51 19.51 -51.00
CA LEU A 1160 38.80 20.77 -51.44
C LEU A 1160 39.56 22.08 -51.78
N PRO A 1161 38.98 23.04 -52.57
CA PRO A 1161 38.21 23.01 -53.84
C PRO A 1161 38.86 24.03 -54.85
N PRO A 1162 38.21 24.87 -55.72
CA PRO A 1162 36.94 24.82 -56.51
C PRO A 1162 37.10 25.16 -58.04
N SER A 1163 35.97 25.22 -58.78
CA SER A 1163 35.73 26.00 -60.04
C SER A 1163 36.27 25.51 -61.41
N GLY A 1164 35.63 25.93 -62.53
CA GLY A 1164 36.25 25.94 -63.88
C GLY A 1164 35.56 25.30 -65.12
N SER A 1165 34.33 25.72 -65.49
CA SER A 1165 33.73 25.69 -66.87
C SER A 1165 34.23 24.75 -68.01
N LYS A 1166 33.34 23.83 -68.47
CA LYS A 1166 32.60 23.79 -69.78
C LYS A 1166 33.33 24.09 -71.13
N PRO A 1167 32.87 23.58 -72.32
CA PRO A 1167 31.45 23.42 -72.70
C PRO A 1167 31.07 22.24 -73.65
N VAL A 1168 29.79 22.26 -74.12
CA VAL A 1168 29.22 21.53 -75.28
C VAL A 1168 29.00 20.00 -75.08
N VAL A 1169 28.16 19.27 -75.83
CA VAL A 1169 26.72 19.37 -76.25
C VAL A 1169 26.34 17.96 -76.79
N THR A 1170 25.13 17.41 -76.93
CA THR A 1170 23.68 17.77 -76.98
C THR A 1170 22.87 16.65 -76.24
N SER A 1171 21.54 16.48 -76.18
CA SER A 1171 20.30 17.23 -76.54
C SER A 1171 19.06 16.56 -75.87
N THR A 1172 18.04 17.35 -75.50
CA THR A 1172 16.56 17.08 -75.49
C THR A 1172 15.96 15.72 -75.02
N CYS A 1173 14.84 15.66 -74.28
CA CYS A 1173 13.85 16.71 -73.97
C CYS A 1173 13.08 16.53 -72.63
N SER A 1174 12.31 17.57 -72.29
CA SER A 1174 11.64 17.91 -71.03
C SER A 1174 10.62 16.94 -70.40
N GLY A 1175 10.55 16.94 -69.06
CA GLY A 1175 9.41 16.48 -68.24
C GLY A 1175 9.51 17.00 -66.79
N LYS A 1176 8.39 17.31 -66.10
CA LYS A 1176 8.39 17.92 -64.74
C LYS A 1176 8.11 16.92 -63.60
N LYS A 1177 8.66 17.25 -62.42
CA LYS A 1177 8.64 16.51 -61.14
C LYS A 1177 7.28 15.90 -60.74
N THR A 1178 7.28 14.61 -60.44
CA THR A 1178 6.72 14.00 -59.19
C THR A 1178 7.71 12.90 -58.73
N PRO A 1179 7.49 12.21 -57.58
CA PRO A 1179 6.53 11.10 -57.57
C PRO A 1179 5.47 11.23 -56.46
N ARG A 1180 4.33 10.56 -56.64
CA ARG A 1180 3.24 10.48 -55.67
C ARG A 1180 3.16 9.05 -55.13
N ALA A 1181 3.05 8.91 -53.81
CA ALA A 1181 2.75 7.61 -53.19
C ALA A 1181 1.31 7.15 -53.52
N ASN A 1182 1.09 5.85 -53.38
CA ASN A 1182 -0.19 5.15 -53.23
C ASN A 1182 0.11 3.90 -52.38
N ARG A 1183 -0.76 3.31 -51.54
CA ARG A 1183 -2.13 3.55 -51.00
C ARG A 1183 -2.33 2.47 -49.90
N LEU A 1184 -3.29 2.42 -48.97
CA LEU A 1184 -4.50 3.16 -48.53
C LEU A 1184 -4.62 2.87 -47.00
N GLY A 1185 -5.45 3.51 -46.16
CA GLY A 1185 -6.39 4.62 -46.32
C GLY A 1185 -6.63 5.28 -44.95
N ALA A 1186 -6.98 6.57 -44.89
CA ALA A 1186 -8.37 7.07 -44.90
C ALA A 1186 -9.01 7.06 -43.48
N ASN A 1187 -9.04 8.19 -42.75
CA ASN A 1187 -9.91 9.39 -42.90
C ASN A 1187 -11.21 9.26 -42.06
N LYS A 1188 -11.76 10.30 -41.41
CA LYS A 1188 -11.40 11.74 -41.36
C LYS A 1188 -12.10 12.44 -40.18
N GLU A 1189 -11.53 13.56 -39.73
CA GLU A 1189 -12.27 14.69 -39.13
C GLU A 1189 -12.19 15.92 -40.04
N ASN A 1190 -13.02 16.96 -39.80
CA ASN A 1190 -12.58 18.36 -39.89
C ASN A 1190 -13.59 19.40 -39.38
N LEU A 1191 -12.99 20.45 -38.80
CA LEU A 1191 -13.45 21.75 -38.30
C LEU A 1191 -14.65 22.48 -38.97
N GLU A 1192 -15.42 23.13 -38.08
CA GLU A 1192 -15.82 24.56 -38.02
C GLU A 1192 -16.57 25.27 -39.17
N LEU A 1193 -17.56 26.09 -38.77
CA LEU A 1193 -17.57 27.54 -39.05
C LEU A 1193 -18.46 28.32 -38.05
N SER A 1194 -18.28 29.63 -38.01
CA SER A 1194 -18.73 30.53 -36.92
C SER A 1194 -20.11 31.17 -37.10
N GLY A 1195 -20.80 31.49 -35.99
CA GLY A 1195 -21.92 32.44 -35.95
C GLY A 1195 -22.10 33.06 -34.56
N SER A 1196 -22.16 34.39 -34.46
CA SER A 1196 -22.28 35.14 -33.20
C SER A 1196 -23.47 36.09 -33.24
N PHE A 1197 -24.35 36.01 -32.23
CA PHE A 1197 -25.37 37.02 -31.93
C PHE A 1197 -25.66 37.09 -30.41
N LEU A 1198 -26.33 38.16 -29.99
CA LEU A 1198 -26.28 38.69 -28.62
C LEU A 1198 -27.53 38.35 -27.77
N SER A 1199 -27.27 38.10 -26.48
CA SER A 1199 -28.03 38.59 -25.31
C SER A 1199 -29.57 38.45 -25.24
N GLY A 1200 -30.02 37.52 -24.39
CA GLY A 1200 -30.72 37.92 -23.15
C GLY A 1200 -32.18 37.51 -22.95
N GLY A 1201 -32.50 36.95 -21.76
CA GLY A 1201 -33.85 37.01 -21.18
C GLY A 1201 -34.35 35.77 -20.40
N TYR A 1202 -34.41 35.89 -19.06
CA TYR A 1202 -35.30 35.15 -18.14
C TYR A 1202 -35.15 33.61 -18.06
N PRO A 1203 -35.83 32.92 -17.11
CA PRO A 1203 -35.50 33.00 -15.69
C PRO A 1203 -35.24 31.61 -15.07
N GLY A 1204 -34.73 31.57 -13.84
CA GLY A 1204 -34.34 30.31 -13.19
C GLY A 1204 -35.50 29.47 -12.65
N SER A 1205 -35.42 28.16 -12.89
CA SER A 1205 -35.98 27.10 -12.02
C SER A 1205 -35.04 25.89 -12.05
N ALA A 1206 -34.84 25.24 -10.91
CA ALA A 1206 -34.04 24.02 -10.84
C ALA A 1206 -34.90 22.79 -11.22
N PRO A 1207 -34.38 21.84 -12.02
CA PRO A 1207 -35.12 20.63 -12.34
C PRO A 1207 -35.17 19.69 -11.14
N LEU A 1208 -36.38 19.31 -10.72
CA LEU A 1208 -36.59 18.25 -9.73
C LEU A 1208 -36.20 16.90 -10.33
N GLN A 1209 -35.16 16.25 -9.79
CA GLN A 1209 -34.86 14.85 -10.09
C GLN A 1209 -36.04 13.97 -9.66
N ARG A 1210 -36.46 13.06 -10.54
CA ARG A 1210 -37.46 12.03 -10.24
C ARG A 1210 -36.75 10.72 -9.94
N ASN A 1211 -36.79 10.31 -8.67
CA ASN A 1211 -36.22 9.05 -8.24
C ASN A 1211 -37.18 7.89 -8.58
N PHE A 1212 -36.67 6.82 -9.19
CA PHE A 1212 -37.40 5.56 -9.38
C PHE A 1212 -37.58 4.82 -8.05
N SER A 1213 -38.51 5.32 -7.25
CA SER A 1213 -38.99 4.66 -6.03
C SER A 1213 -39.56 3.27 -6.31
N ILE A 1214 -39.59 2.41 -5.28
CA ILE A 1214 -40.35 1.14 -5.24
C ILE A 1214 -41.82 1.36 -5.67
N ASN A 1215 -42.39 2.57 -5.56
CA ASN A 1215 -43.71 2.90 -6.10
C ASN A 1215 -43.83 2.72 -7.64
N SER A 1216 -42.73 2.83 -8.40
CA SER A 1216 -42.73 2.47 -9.84
C SER A 1216 -42.93 0.97 -10.08
N VAL A 1217 -42.64 0.14 -9.08
CA VAL A 1217 -42.94 -1.30 -9.05
C VAL A 1217 -44.34 -1.53 -8.47
N ALA A 1218 -44.77 -0.71 -7.51
CA ALA A 1218 -46.12 -0.76 -6.93
C ALA A 1218 -47.21 -0.43 -7.96
N SER A 1219 -46.93 0.40 -8.99
CA SER A 1219 -47.85 0.59 -10.11
C SER A 1219 -47.91 -0.63 -11.03
N THR A 1220 -46.78 -1.27 -11.34
CA THR A 1220 -46.75 -2.53 -12.09
C THR A 1220 -47.40 -3.67 -11.31
N TYR A 1221 -47.23 -3.69 -10.00
CA TYR A 1221 -47.94 -4.58 -9.07
C TYR A 1221 -49.42 -4.23 -8.98
N SER A 1222 -49.83 -2.96 -9.07
CA SER A 1222 -51.25 -2.60 -9.12
C SER A 1222 -51.90 -3.09 -10.41
N GLU A 1223 -51.21 -3.03 -11.55
CA GLU A 1223 -51.71 -3.63 -12.79
C GLU A 1223 -51.63 -5.17 -12.76
N PHE A 1224 -50.57 -5.77 -12.24
CA PHE A 1224 -50.40 -7.23 -12.14
C PHE A 1224 -51.32 -7.87 -11.08
N ALA A 1225 -51.61 -7.18 -9.97
CA ALA A 1225 -52.63 -7.58 -9.00
C ALA A 1225 -54.05 -7.35 -9.56
N ARG A 1226 -54.24 -6.37 -10.45
CA ARG A 1226 -55.47 -6.23 -11.26
C ARG A 1226 -55.58 -7.34 -12.32
N GLU A 1227 -54.47 -7.87 -12.85
CA GLU A 1227 -54.44 -9.05 -13.72
C GLU A 1227 -54.69 -10.35 -12.94
N LEU A 1228 -54.01 -10.55 -11.79
CA LEU A 1228 -54.24 -11.68 -10.88
C LEU A 1228 -55.66 -11.68 -10.30
N SER A 1229 -56.21 -10.53 -9.95
CA SER A 1229 -57.60 -10.44 -9.48
C SER A 1229 -58.64 -10.49 -10.60
N LYS A 1230 -58.27 -10.24 -11.86
CA LYS A 1230 -59.09 -10.65 -13.03
C LYS A 1230 -59.02 -12.17 -13.23
N ALA A 1231 -57.84 -12.77 -13.10
CA ALA A 1231 -57.66 -14.23 -13.20
C ALA A 1231 -58.39 -14.97 -12.07
N SER A 1232 -58.35 -14.47 -10.83
CA SER A 1232 -59.10 -15.03 -9.69
C SER A 1232 -60.61 -14.79 -9.78
N LYS A 1233 -61.05 -13.83 -10.60
CA LYS A 1233 -62.45 -13.60 -10.98
C LYS A 1233 -62.86 -14.32 -12.27
N SER A 1234 -62.00 -15.19 -12.81
CA SER A 1234 -62.40 -16.17 -13.83
C SER A 1234 -62.77 -17.49 -13.14
N ASP A 1235 -63.99 -17.97 -13.40
CA ASP A 1235 -64.73 -18.93 -12.56
C ASP A 1235 -64.26 -20.41 -12.69
N ALA A 1236 -62.95 -20.63 -12.81
CA ALA A 1236 -62.34 -21.92 -13.14
C ALA A 1236 -61.39 -22.49 -12.06
N THR A 1237 -61.01 -21.71 -11.05
CA THR A 1237 -59.95 -22.05 -10.09
C THR A 1237 -60.41 -22.82 -8.84
N SER A 1238 -61.72 -22.84 -8.55
CA SER A 1238 -62.29 -23.44 -7.33
C SER A 1238 -62.26 -24.99 -7.27
N ARG A 1239 -61.83 -25.67 -8.34
CA ARG A 1239 -61.83 -27.15 -8.44
C ARG A 1239 -60.45 -27.82 -8.48
N ILE A 1240 -59.35 -27.07 -8.46
CA ILE A 1240 -58.01 -27.63 -8.77
C ILE A 1240 -57.09 -27.79 -7.54
N LEU A 1241 -57.40 -27.14 -6.40
CA LEU A 1241 -56.52 -27.13 -5.22
C LEU A 1241 -56.87 -28.17 -4.11
N ASN A 1242 -57.85 -29.05 -4.32
CA ASN A 1242 -58.27 -30.05 -3.32
C ASN A 1242 -58.47 -31.47 -3.94
N SER A 1243 -57.40 -32.07 -4.48
CA SER A 1243 -57.43 -33.48 -4.90
C SER A 1243 -56.06 -34.18 -4.91
N THR A 1244 -55.48 -34.47 -3.74
CA THR A 1244 -54.49 -35.56 -3.60
C THR A 1244 -54.45 -36.16 -2.21
N ASN A 1245 -55.63 -36.58 -1.71
CA ASN A 1245 -55.71 -37.57 -0.64
C ASN A 1245 -55.90 -38.94 -1.30
N ILE A 1246 -54.89 -39.82 -1.26
CA ILE A 1246 -54.98 -41.22 -1.67
C ILE A 1246 -54.34 -42.04 -0.56
N GLN A 1247 -55.08 -42.99 -0.01
CA GLN A 1247 -54.59 -43.91 1.01
C GLN A 1247 -53.92 -45.12 0.35
N SER A 1248 -52.62 -45.28 0.57
CA SER A 1248 -51.90 -46.57 0.56
C SER A 1248 -50.53 -46.38 1.23
#